data_AF-A0AA44CK81-F1
#
_entry.id   AF-A0AA44CK81-F1
#
_cell.length_a   1.000
_cell.length_b   1.000
_cell.length_c   1.000
_cell.angle_alpha   90.00
_cell.angle_beta   90.00
_cell.angle_gamma   90.00
#
_symmetry.space_group_name_H-M   'P 1'
#
loop_
_entity.id
_entity.type
_entity.pdbx_description
1 polymer ?
#
loop_
_entity_poly.entity_id
_entity_poly.type
_entity_poly.pdbx_seq_one_letter_code
_entity_poly.pdbx_strand_id
1 'polypeptide(L)'
;MKIRYPIRKADGREYKHYDELMTDMKKMAHGLWLVGVNRYWHGGVHVGDTSSPASVLSQETPEKSVPLQCMADGEVVAWRVCRDYTQALLYENHAEKMELRHSPTFLLVKSVHKPDEEDAASGLDLYHLYMQMAPLSEYPKRKLYRVTEKGHGVRCRRHSKGDDERELAPDVIKDKHGLSQTLNRGDALAMLRESSFTLKGNSEPFGLMQKVTGGIPAGPLFWVSMRPEFMEPDGECHVCLPVWMHHALNHGVFDEVVLPPAPLKIAIKAGDPVGFLGAQDISENGYTRESRTEYKAHIELLSTDAHVPDVLANIKDIKSGAQYVKLKLKRPFYLRNGDGDDATFSPMSAITRKDGDMILRRETTHPFRDKDGVVWFQIRPHTWMHQDDVEQLSQHDLTQLNFTTIVAEPTTDFSRPLDENWVTEAVKSLASHFDAEKGPDSAQAKTFFDGLLGQLRARNAGGMTEWDSNELNKRLFAVLHSSQMNLPQLTRRLVVQHDSDWHGGSENPRWSRLFGDGWDPMNGVNKLFLQKHEWMSKVPPFMEGKPVWHFHPLEFLEMIKDDSGRITLEMLRKIWTNSSHVSNGILQQVANELNENLERCHLDTDARLYHFMAQIFQETGANFSISENLNYSDTALPSLFSYYRRHANEAIIDGRTSTHPAILENIANKAYGGRNGNNMPGDGWRYRGQGLKQLTGRNNYKGFTMYSKKMWPDSDDYELNPGLVSSDMKVAVRSALYFWDDNKLYVKADEGYSKDVSYAITAVVNKHTDSYEARFSHLTQFVSGQILDGVF
;
A
#
# COMPACT_ATOMS: atom_id res chain seq x y z
N MET A 1 -0.79 -7.26 -3.15
CA MET A 1 -1.91 -6.28 -3.16
C MET A 1 -1.41 -4.97 -2.58
N LYS A 2 -1.64 -3.83 -3.26
CA LYS A 2 -1.27 -2.51 -2.70
C LYS A 2 -2.25 -2.12 -1.60
N ILE A 3 -1.74 -1.70 -0.45
CA ILE A 3 -2.54 -1.31 0.72
C ILE A 3 -2.13 0.09 1.21
N ARG A 4 -3.13 0.88 1.59
CA ARG A 4 -3.00 2.20 2.22
C ARG A 4 -3.87 2.25 3.47
N TYR A 5 -3.50 3.10 4.42
CA TYR A 5 -4.37 3.38 5.57
C TYR A 5 -5.55 4.26 5.16
N PRO A 6 -6.72 4.19 5.82
CA PRO A 6 -7.90 4.94 5.40
C PRO A 6 -7.79 6.45 5.64
N ILE A 7 -6.79 6.90 6.39
CA ILE A 7 -6.52 8.31 6.69
C ILE A 7 -5.08 8.70 6.39
N ARG A 8 -4.88 10.00 6.21
CA ARG A 8 -3.58 10.66 6.06
C ARG A 8 -3.39 11.73 7.13
N LYS A 9 -2.16 12.20 7.29
CA LYS A 9 -1.82 13.32 8.17
C LYS A 9 -2.48 14.61 7.67
N ALA A 10 -2.57 15.61 8.53
CA ALA A 10 -3.21 16.89 8.22
C ALA A 10 -2.56 17.65 7.04
N ASP A 11 -1.30 17.37 6.73
CA ASP A 11 -0.58 17.92 5.58
C ASP A 11 -0.73 17.08 4.30
N GLY A 12 -1.57 16.04 4.34
CA GLY A 12 -1.85 15.14 3.22
C GLY A 12 -0.81 14.03 3.03
N ARG A 13 0.23 13.92 3.87
CA ARG A 13 1.21 12.82 3.80
C ARG A 13 0.67 11.52 4.40
N GLU A 14 1.15 10.41 3.88
CA GLU A 14 0.88 9.07 4.41
C GLU A 14 1.50 8.86 5.80
N TYR A 15 0.88 8.00 6.61
CA TYR A 15 1.54 7.43 7.78
C TYR A 15 2.61 6.44 7.35
N LYS A 16 3.78 6.48 7.99
CA LYS A 16 4.89 5.59 7.66
C LYS A 16 4.86 4.28 8.44
N HIS A 17 4.30 4.31 9.65
CA HIS A 17 4.30 3.19 10.58
C HIS A 17 2.92 3.00 11.20
N TYR A 18 2.53 1.73 11.33
CA TYR A 18 1.26 1.34 11.92
C TYR A 18 1.05 1.91 13.33
N ASP A 19 2.08 1.92 14.18
CA ASP A 19 1.98 2.44 15.55
C ASP A 19 1.71 3.96 15.60
N GLU A 20 2.21 4.70 14.62
CA GLU A 20 1.92 6.13 14.48
C GLU A 20 0.43 6.33 14.18
N LEU A 21 -0.11 5.60 13.20
CA LEU A 21 -1.54 5.62 12.88
C LEU A 21 -2.39 5.23 14.10
N MET A 22 -2.04 4.13 14.77
CA MET A 22 -2.80 3.64 15.91
C MET A 22 -2.78 4.60 17.10
N THR A 23 -1.75 5.44 17.23
CA THR A 23 -1.71 6.50 18.24
C THR A 23 -2.78 7.56 17.98
N ASP A 24 -3.00 7.94 16.72
CA ASP A 24 -4.06 8.89 16.35
C ASP A 24 -5.44 8.25 16.42
N MET A 25 -5.59 7.00 15.96
CA MET A 25 -6.87 6.27 16.05
C MET A 25 -7.36 6.13 17.49
N LYS A 26 -6.45 5.94 18.46
CA LYS A 26 -6.79 5.84 19.90
C LYS A 26 -7.32 7.13 20.52
N LYS A 27 -7.19 8.28 19.85
CA LYS A 27 -7.76 9.55 20.34
C LYS A 27 -9.28 9.56 20.27
N MET A 28 -9.85 8.72 19.42
CA MET A 28 -11.30 8.56 19.33
C MET A 28 -11.84 7.91 20.61
N ALA A 29 -12.76 8.61 21.28
CA ALA A 29 -13.47 8.07 22.44
C ALA A 29 -14.44 6.94 22.08
N HIS A 30 -14.82 6.85 20.79
CA HIS A 30 -15.77 5.89 20.22
C HIS A 30 -15.19 5.24 18.96
N GLY A 31 -15.52 3.98 18.66
CA GLY A 31 -14.95 3.26 17.49
C GLY A 31 -14.13 2.04 17.88
N LEU A 32 -14.63 1.32 18.88
CA LEU A 32 -13.96 0.21 19.52
C LEU A 32 -14.32 -1.10 18.80
N TRP A 33 -13.29 -1.84 18.38
CA TRP A 33 -13.40 -3.12 17.70
C TRP A 33 -14.08 -4.19 18.57
N LEU A 34 -14.98 -4.97 17.97
CA LEU A 34 -15.84 -6.04 18.52
C LEU A 34 -17.02 -5.58 19.38
N VAL A 35 -16.83 -4.59 20.26
CA VAL A 35 -17.89 -4.15 21.18
C VAL A 35 -17.89 -2.64 21.37
N GLY A 36 -18.98 -1.97 21.00
CA GLY A 36 -19.15 -0.53 21.17
C GLY A 36 -19.30 -0.10 22.65
N VAL A 37 -19.21 1.20 22.93
CA VAL A 37 -19.40 1.75 24.30
C VAL A 37 -20.77 1.44 24.91
N ASN A 38 -21.78 1.23 24.06
CA ASN A 38 -23.11 0.73 24.40
C ASN A 38 -23.15 -0.77 24.75
N ARG A 39 -21.99 -1.44 24.65
CA ARG A 39 -21.80 -2.89 24.82
C ARG A 39 -22.50 -3.76 23.77
N TYR A 40 -22.83 -3.18 22.63
CA TYR A 40 -23.35 -3.91 21.48
C TYR A 40 -22.23 -4.35 20.55
N TRP A 41 -22.54 -5.29 19.66
CA TRP A 41 -21.66 -5.73 18.60
C TRP A 41 -21.12 -4.53 17.81
N HIS A 42 -19.86 -4.59 17.40
CA HIS A 42 -19.24 -3.56 16.57
C HIS A 42 -18.23 -4.20 15.62
N GLY A 43 -18.63 -4.36 14.36
CA GLY A 43 -17.87 -5.07 13.33
C GLY A 43 -16.76 -4.25 12.66
N GLY A 44 -16.39 -3.09 13.22
CA GLY A 44 -15.52 -2.14 12.53
C GLY A 44 -14.72 -1.22 13.46
N VAL A 45 -14.30 -0.10 12.89
CA VAL A 45 -13.63 0.99 13.63
C VAL A 45 -14.23 2.33 13.22
N HIS A 46 -14.14 3.34 14.09
CA HIS A 46 -14.44 4.72 13.69
C HIS A 46 -13.18 5.51 13.44
N VAL A 47 -13.22 6.31 12.39
CA VAL A 47 -12.33 7.45 12.19
C VAL A 47 -13.16 8.70 12.45
N GLY A 48 -12.63 9.67 13.19
CA GLY A 48 -13.31 10.95 13.39
C GLY A 48 -12.37 12.13 13.50
N ASP A 49 -12.95 13.31 13.71
CA ASP A 49 -12.27 14.61 13.79
C ASP A 49 -11.14 14.67 14.84
N THR A 50 -11.21 13.89 15.92
CA THR A 50 -10.12 13.79 16.90
C THR A 50 -8.90 13.01 16.38
N SER A 51 -9.12 12.00 15.52
CA SER A 51 -8.07 11.20 14.88
C SER A 51 -7.59 11.77 13.54
N SER A 52 -8.48 12.42 12.79
CA SER A 52 -8.21 12.95 11.44
C SER A 52 -9.00 14.23 11.17
N PRO A 53 -8.66 15.35 11.84
CA PRO A 53 -9.42 16.61 11.75
C PRO A 53 -9.46 17.20 10.33
N ALA A 54 -8.39 16.99 9.55
CA ALA A 54 -8.33 17.45 8.16
C ALA A 54 -9.30 16.71 7.23
N SER A 55 -9.87 15.58 7.67
CA SER A 55 -10.90 14.81 6.94
C SER A 55 -12.31 15.36 7.11
N VAL A 56 -12.49 16.44 7.86
CA VAL A 56 -13.71 17.25 7.82
C VAL A 56 -13.62 18.21 6.62
N LEU A 57 -14.63 18.19 5.75
CA LEU A 57 -14.65 19.02 4.56
C LEU A 57 -14.86 20.48 4.93
N SER A 58 -13.90 21.34 4.61
CA SER A 58 -13.99 22.77 4.84
C SER A 58 -14.87 23.42 3.80
N GLN A 59 -15.91 24.14 4.23
CA GLN A 59 -16.77 24.92 3.35
C GLN A 59 -16.04 26.14 2.74
N GLU A 60 -15.08 26.71 3.48
CA GLU A 60 -14.32 27.89 3.03
C GLU A 60 -13.10 27.53 2.17
N THR A 61 -12.40 26.45 2.53
CA THR A 61 -11.15 26.04 1.87
C THR A 61 -11.13 24.54 1.55
N PRO A 62 -12.07 24.04 0.73
CA PRO A 62 -12.26 22.60 0.50
C PRO A 62 -11.02 21.88 -0.07
N GLU A 63 -10.19 22.59 -0.84
CA GLU A 63 -8.94 22.06 -1.42
C GLU A 63 -7.83 21.78 -0.38
N LYS A 64 -7.98 22.30 0.85
CA LYS A 64 -7.06 22.03 1.96
C LYS A 64 -7.49 20.83 2.81
N SER A 65 -8.74 20.38 2.66
CA SER A 65 -9.21 19.19 3.35
C SER A 65 -8.57 17.94 2.74
N VAL A 66 -8.33 16.94 3.59
CA VAL A 66 -7.67 15.69 3.23
C VAL A 66 -8.73 14.59 3.27
N PRO A 67 -9.19 14.02 2.14
CA PRO A 67 -10.23 13.01 2.17
C PRO A 67 -9.75 11.71 2.82
N LEU A 68 -10.70 10.94 3.34
CA LEU A 68 -10.53 9.52 3.57
C LEU A 68 -10.12 8.84 2.27
N GLN A 69 -9.33 7.78 2.35
CA GLN A 69 -8.83 7.09 1.16
C GLN A 69 -9.16 5.59 1.15
N CYS A 70 -9.23 5.04 -0.06
CA CYS A 70 -9.48 3.62 -0.29
C CYS A 70 -8.27 2.81 0.21
N MET A 71 -8.53 1.76 0.99
CA MET A 71 -7.48 1.00 1.67
C MET A 71 -6.78 0.01 0.74
N ALA A 72 -7.44 -0.46 -0.31
CA ALA A 72 -6.88 -1.43 -1.25
C ALA A 72 -7.38 -1.18 -2.68
N ASP A 73 -6.63 -1.66 -3.67
CA ASP A 73 -7.10 -1.71 -5.05
C ASP A 73 -8.34 -2.61 -5.16
N GLY A 74 -9.37 -2.16 -5.89
CA GLY A 74 -10.61 -2.91 -6.02
C GLY A 74 -11.61 -2.34 -7.02
N GLU A 75 -12.84 -2.83 -6.93
CA GLU A 75 -14.00 -2.38 -7.70
C GLU A 75 -15.10 -1.89 -6.75
N VAL A 76 -15.72 -0.76 -7.06
CA VAL A 76 -16.93 -0.32 -6.34
C VAL A 76 -18.09 -1.25 -6.69
N VAL A 77 -18.72 -1.85 -5.68
CA VAL A 77 -19.78 -2.85 -5.86
C VAL A 77 -21.14 -2.42 -5.35
N ALA A 78 -21.20 -1.44 -4.45
CA ALA A 78 -22.44 -0.79 -4.03
C ALA A 78 -22.14 0.59 -3.44
N TRP A 79 -23.13 1.48 -3.47
CA TRP A 79 -23.08 2.76 -2.78
C TRP A 79 -24.46 3.24 -2.35
N ARG A 80 -24.48 4.21 -1.44
CA ARG A 80 -25.60 5.14 -1.24
C ARG A 80 -25.02 6.53 -1.12
N VAL A 81 -25.47 7.46 -1.97
CA VAL A 81 -25.18 8.89 -1.80
C VAL A 81 -26.45 9.55 -1.30
N CYS A 82 -26.41 10.09 -0.07
CA CYS A 82 -27.52 10.87 0.45
C CYS A 82 -27.46 12.30 -0.07
N ARG A 83 -28.60 12.88 -0.41
CA ARG A 83 -28.66 14.29 -0.84
C ARG A 83 -28.29 15.23 0.30
N ASP A 84 -28.79 14.92 1.49
CA ASP A 84 -28.56 15.68 2.70
C ASP A 84 -28.52 14.74 3.92
N TYR A 85 -28.27 15.29 5.10
CA TYR A 85 -28.36 14.53 6.34
C TYR A 85 -29.78 14.01 6.56
N THR A 86 -29.86 12.80 7.11
CA THR A 86 -31.10 12.28 7.69
C THR A 86 -31.34 12.94 9.04
N GLN A 87 -32.50 13.56 9.20
CA GLN A 87 -32.95 14.12 10.47
C GLN A 87 -33.76 13.09 11.25
N ALA A 88 -33.39 12.85 12.50
CA ALA A 88 -34.13 12.01 13.44
C ALA A 88 -34.74 12.88 14.53
N LEU A 89 -36.07 12.82 14.69
CA LEU A 89 -36.77 13.59 15.71
C LEU A 89 -36.64 12.90 17.07
N LEU A 90 -36.12 13.64 18.04
CA LEU A 90 -36.13 13.26 19.45
C LEU A 90 -37.39 13.84 20.12
N TYR A 91 -38.16 13.00 20.81
CA TYR A 91 -39.38 13.38 21.51
C TYR A 91 -39.19 13.36 23.04
N GLU A 92 -39.83 14.30 23.73
CA GLU A 92 -39.96 14.33 25.20
C GLU A 92 -41.41 14.67 25.57
N ASN A 93 -42.04 13.88 26.44
CA ASN A 93 -43.44 14.05 26.85
C ASN A 93 -44.43 14.22 25.66
N HIS A 94 -44.23 13.46 24.58
CA HIS A 94 -45.01 13.54 23.34
C HIS A 94 -44.92 14.88 22.57
N ALA A 95 -43.93 15.71 22.87
CA ALA A 95 -43.58 16.91 22.11
C ALA A 95 -42.19 16.76 21.46
N GLU A 96 -42.00 17.37 20.30
CA GLU A 96 -40.70 17.43 19.62
C GLU A 96 -39.70 18.22 20.48
N LYS A 97 -38.51 17.65 20.68
CA LYS A 97 -37.46 18.22 21.54
C LYS A 97 -36.30 18.79 20.74
N MET A 98 -35.73 17.99 19.85
CA MET A 98 -34.60 18.36 19.00
C MET A 98 -34.53 17.45 17.77
N GLU A 99 -33.91 17.93 16.71
CA GLU A 99 -33.55 17.11 15.54
C GLU A 99 -32.09 16.67 15.68
N LEU A 100 -31.83 15.37 15.51
CA LEU A 100 -30.49 14.80 15.49
C LEU A 100 -30.15 14.38 14.08
N ARG A 101 -29.09 14.95 13.50
CA ARG A 101 -28.65 14.60 12.15
C ARG A 101 -27.67 13.45 12.13
N HIS A 102 -27.71 12.66 11.07
CA HIS A 102 -26.71 11.64 10.73
C HIS A 102 -26.69 11.39 9.21
N SER A 103 -25.59 10.84 8.68
CA SER A 103 -25.49 10.52 7.26
C SER A 103 -25.49 9.02 7.01
N PRO A 104 -26.45 8.48 6.24
CA PRO A 104 -26.40 7.10 5.77
C PRO A 104 -25.54 6.88 4.51
N THR A 105 -24.80 7.90 4.05
CA THR A 105 -23.94 7.80 2.85
C THR A 105 -22.87 6.73 3.07
N PHE A 106 -22.75 5.80 2.12
CA PHE A 106 -21.75 4.74 2.18
C PHE A 106 -21.19 4.38 0.80
N LEU A 107 -20.01 3.77 0.82
CA LEU A 107 -19.33 3.13 -0.29
C LEU A 107 -18.93 1.71 0.10
N LEU A 108 -19.16 0.75 -0.79
CA LEU A 108 -18.66 -0.62 -0.65
C LEU A 108 -17.70 -0.93 -1.80
N VAL A 109 -16.47 -1.28 -1.46
CA VAL A 109 -15.42 -1.68 -2.40
C VAL A 109 -15.10 -3.15 -2.22
N LYS A 110 -15.08 -3.91 -3.30
CA LYS A 110 -14.58 -5.29 -3.32
C LYS A 110 -13.13 -5.30 -3.79
N SER A 111 -12.23 -5.82 -2.96
CA SER A 111 -10.87 -6.17 -3.35
C SER A 111 -10.67 -7.67 -3.32
N VAL A 112 -9.62 -8.16 -3.96
CA VAL A 112 -9.26 -9.57 -3.99
C VAL A 112 -7.85 -9.72 -3.47
N HIS A 113 -7.69 -10.38 -2.31
CA HIS A 113 -6.39 -10.76 -1.79
C HIS A 113 -6.02 -12.12 -2.37
N LYS A 114 -4.95 -12.19 -3.17
CA LYS A 114 -4.43 -13.43 -3.76
C LYS A 114 -2.93 -13.53 -3.48
N PRO A 115 -2.53 -14.26 -2.43
CA PRO A 115 -1.12 -14.45 -2.11
C PRO A 115 -0.44 -15.43 -3.10
N ASP A 116 -1.20 -16.34 -3.71
CA ASP A 116 -0.81 -17.13 -4.88
C ASP A 116 -1.75 -16.78 -6.05
N GLU A 117 -1.19 -16.27 -7.15
CA GLU A 117 -1.96 -15.88 -8.34
C GLU A 117 -2.50 -17.10 -9.12
N GLU A 118 -1.88 -18.27 -8.95
CA GLU A 118 -2.28 -19.50 -9.65
C GLU A 118 -3.32 -20.32 -8.85
N ASP A 119 -3.43 -20.10 -7.53
CA ASP A 119 -4.37 -20.80 -6.66
C ASP A 119 -5.40 -19.85 -6.05
N ALA A 120 -6.61 -19.82 -6.64
CA ALA A 120 -7.71 -19.01 -6.12
C ALA A 120 -8.14 -19.38 -4.69
N ALA A 121 -7.91 -20.63 -4.24
CA ALA A 121 -8.24 -21.06 -2.87
C ALA A 121 -7.26 -20.52 -1.83
N SER A 122 -6.13 -19.94 -2.26
CA SER A 122 -5.21 -19.22 -1.36
C SER A 122 -5.70 -17.84 -0.96
N GLY A 123 -6.67 -17.30 -1.71
CA GLY A 123 -7.11 -15.91 -1.60
C GLY A 123 -8.45 -15.71 -0.91
N LEU A 124 -8.80 -14.45 -0.71
CA LEU A 124 -10.08 -14.00 -0.15
C LEU A 124 -10.66 -12.85 -0.97
N ASP A 125 -11.98 -12.89 -1.16
CA ASP A 125 -12.77 -11.72 -1.50
C ASP A 125 -13.00 -10.89 -0.23
N LEU A 126 -12.54 -9.64 -0.27
CA LEU A 126 -12.62 -8.70 0.84
C LEU A 126 -13.50 -7.51 0.46
N TYR A 127 -14.44 -7.16 1.33
CA TYR A 127 -15.36 -6.04 1.16
C TYR A 127 -15.03 -4.95 2.18
N HIS A 128 -14.67 -3.77 1.68
CA HIS A 128 -14.32 -2.59 2.46
C HIS A 128 -15.54 -1.67 2.50
N LEU A 129 -16.16 -1.55 3.67
CA LEU A 129 -17.29 -0.66 3.89
C LEU A 129 -16.79 0.66 4.46
N TYR A 130 -17.18 1.77 3.83
CA TYR A 130 -17.03 3.12 4.36
C TYR A 130 -18.43 3.70 4.49
N MET A 131 -18.88 4.00 5.71
CA MET A 131 -20.22 4.52 5.94
C MET A 131 -20.20 5.70 6.91
N GLN A 132 -21.32 6.41 7.03
CA GLN A 132 -21.41 7.65 7.78
C GLN A 132 -20.59 8.80 7.19
N MET A 133 -20.27 8.74 5.90
CA MET A 133 -19.53 9.79 5.22
C MET A 133 -20.39 11.03 4.94
N ALA A 134 -19.77 12.18 4.68
CA ALA A 134 -20.46 13.42 4.35
C ALA A 134 -21.46 13.23 3.17
N PRO A 135 -22.71 13.69 3.28
CA PRO A 135 -23.69 13.65 2.19
C PRO A 135 -23.36 14.66 1.08
N LEU A 136 -24.08 14.59 -0.04
CA LEU A 136 -23.82 15.45 -1.21
C LEU A 136 -23.96 16.95 -0.89
N SER A 137 -24.86 17.34 0.02
CA SER A 137 -25.08 18.72 0.46
C SER A 137 -23.84 19.39 1.05
N GLU A 138 -22.91 18.61 1.61
CA GLU A 138 -21.68 19.11 2.20
C GLU A 138 -20.59 19.44 1.16
N TYR A 139 -20.70 18.94 -0.07
CA TYR A 139 -19.68 19.20 -1.09
C TYR A 139 -19.93 20.56 -1.74
N PRO A 140 -19.02 21.54 -1.59
CA PRO A 140 -19.22 22.88 -2.13
C PRO A 140 -19.39 22.86 -3.64
N LYS A 141 -20.12 23.83 -4.18
CA LYS A 141 -20.30 24.00 -5.62
C LYS A 141 -19.46 25.16 -6.15
N ARG A 142 -18.95 25.00 -7.37
CA ARG A 142 -18.33 26.05 -8.17
C ARG A 142 -19.19 26.35 -9.38
N LYS A 143 -19.23 27.62 -9.77
CA LYS A 143 -19.83 28.04 -11.03
C LYS A 143 -19.00 27.49 -12.18
N LEU A 144 -19.70 26.95 -13.19
CA LEU A 144 -19.11 26.52 -14.44
C LEU A 144 -19.26 27.61 -15.49
N TYR A 145 -18.26 27.69 -16.37
CA TYR A 145 -18.27 28.53 -17.56
C TYR A 145 -17.84 27.71 -18.76
N ARG A 146 -18.42 28.06 -19.91
CA ARG A 146 -18.07 27.51 -21.21
C ARG A 146 -17.40 28.56 -22.05
N VAL A 147 -16.34 28.17 -22.74
CA VAL A 147 -15.64 29.04 -23.69
C VAL A 147 -16.50 29.20 -24.94
N THR A 148 -16.89 30.43 -25.25
CA THR A 148 -17.72 30.78 -26.40
C THR A 148 -16.94 30.64 -27.71
N GLU A 149 -17.60 30.88 -28.84
CA GLU A 149 -16.93 30.95 -30.14
C GLU A 149 -15.87 32.07 -30.21
N LYS A 150 -16.18 33.25 -29.66
CA LYS A 150 -15.22 34.37 -29.60
C LYS A 150 -14.14 34.17 -28.53
N GLY A 151 -14.36 33.26 -27.58
CA GLY A 151 -13.38 32.86 -26.57
C GLY A 151 -12.32 31.88 -27.07
N HIS A 152 -12.46 31.31 -28.28
CA HIS A 152 -11.45 30.44 -28.86
C HIS A 152 -10.11 31.19 -28.98
N GLY A 153 -9.06 30.63 -28.38
CA GLY A 153 -7.73 31.25 -28.36
C GLY A 153 -7.49 32.23 -27.20
N VAL A 154 -8.42 32.37 -26.24
CA VAL A 154 -8.18 33.18 -25.04
C VAL A 154 -7.00 32.61 -24.24
N ARG A 155 -6.09 33.50 -23.82
CA ARG A 155 -4.80 33.12 -23.19
C ARG A 155 -4.97 32.78 -21.72
N CYS A 156 -4.43 31.64 -21.30
CA CYS A 156 -4.27 31.27 -19.90
C CYS A 156 -3.09 32.01 -19.28
N ARG A 157 -3.26 32.49 -18.05
CA ARG A 157 -2.25 33.26 -17.31
C ARG A 157 -1.88 32.57 -16.00
N ARG A 158 -0.62 32.74 -15.59
CA ARG A 158 -0.04 32.07 -14.43
C ARG A 158 -0.77 32.47 -13.15
N HIS A 159 -1.03 31.49 -12.30
CA HIS A 159 -1.49 31.71 -10.92
C HIS A 159 -0.28 31.66 -9.95
N SER A 160 -0.23 32.57 -8.98
CA SER A 160 0.80 32.62 -7.94
C SER A 160 0.28 33.07 -6.57
N LYS A 161 0.97 32.67 -5.49
CA LYS A 161 0.70 33.19 -4.14
C LYS A 161 1.04 34.69 -4.12
N GLY A 162 0.03 35.54 -3.95
CA GLY A 162 0.16 37.00 -4.00
C GLY A 162 -0.62 37.67 -5.14
N ASP A 163 -1.36 36.91 -5.95
CA ASP A 163 -2.20 37.49 -7.00
C ASP A 163 -3.29 38.43 -6.47
N ASP A 164 -3.66 38.33 -5.19
CA ASP A 164 -4.67 39.20 -4.55
C ASP A 164 -4.20 40.64 -4.34
N GLU A 165 -2.88 40.87 -4.32
CA GLU A 165 -2.27 42.19 -4.17
C GLU A 165 -1.84 42.78 -5.52
N ARG A 166 -2.03 42.03 -6.62
CA ARG A 166 -1.59 42.45 -7.95
C ARG A 166 -2.61 43.38 -8.61
N GLU A 167 -2.11 44.52 -9.08
CA GLU A 167 -2.87 45.40 -9.97
C GLU A 167 -2.83 44.93 -11.43
N LEU A 168 -1.68 44.42 -11.91
CA LEU A 168 -1.49 44.02 -13.31
C LEU A 168 -1.82 42.54 -13.56
N ALA A 169 -2.37 42.25 -14.74
CA ALA A 169 -2.72 40.89 -15.13
C ALA A 169 -1.48 39.96 -15.18
N PRO A 170 -1.53 38.75 -14.58
CA PRO A 170 -0.40 37.84 -14.55
C PRO A 170 0.09 37.42 -15.94
N ASP A 171 1.34 36.96 -16.04
CA ASP A 171 1.94 36.57 -17.32
C ASP A 171 1.21 35.40 -17.99
N VAL A 172 1.19 35.41 -19.32
CA VAL A 172 0.65 34.31 -20.13
C VAL A 172 1.49 33.06 -19.93
N ILE A 173 0.85 31.92 -19.70
CA ILE A 173 1.51 30.62 -19.60
C ILE A 173 2.03 30.24 -20.98
N LYS A 174 3.28 29.81 -21.06
CA LYS A 174 3.92 29.35 -22.29
C LYS A 174 4.36 27.91 -22.16
N ASP A 175 4.25 27.14 -23.24
CA ASP A 175 4.76 25.77 -23.30
C ASP A 175 6.30 25.74 -23.51
N LYS A 176 6.86 24.53 -23.57
CA LYS A 176 8.30 24.30 -23.77
C LYS A 176 8.85 24.84 -25.11
N HIS A 177 7.97 25.17 -26.05
CA HIS A 177 8.32 25.75 -27.36
C HIS A 177 8.03 27.27 -27.42
N GLY A 178 7.60 27.88 -26.30
CA GLY A 178 7.30 29.30 -26.19
C GLY A 178 5.92 29.70 -26.73
N LEU A 179 5.07 28.75 -27.11
CA LEU A 179 3.69 29.01 -27.55
C LEU A 179 2.80 29.30 -26.34
N SER A 180 1.89 30.26 -26.50
CA SER A 180 0.94 30.61 -25.43
C SER A 180 -0.07 29.48 -25.23
N GLN A 181 -0.29 29.10 -23.98
CA GLN A 181 -1.40 28.23 -23.63
C GLN A 181 -2.72 29.00 -23.79
N THR A 182 -3.64 28.42 -24.56
CA THR A 182 -4.95 29.00 -24.84
C THR A 182 -6.07 27.99 -24.58
N LEU A 183 -7.30 28.48 -24.52
CA LEU A 183 -8.49 27.65 -24.44
C LEU A 183 -9.16 27.48 -25.81
N ASN A 184 -9.87 26.38 -25.97
CA ASN A 184 -10.65 26.09 -27.16
C ASN A 184 -12.13 26.39 -26.91
N ARG A 185 -12.86 26.79 -27.96
CA ARG A 185 -14.33 26.83 -27.96
C ARG A 185 -14.88 25.53 -27.39
N GLY A 186 -15.84 25.65 -26.47
CA GLY A 186 -16.51 24.52 -25.83
C GLY A 186 -15.81 23.97 -24.60
N ASP A 187 -14.56 24.38 -24.31
CA ASP A 187 -13.89 24.02 -23.06
C ASP A 187 -14.77 24.45 -21.86
N ALA A 188 -14.99 23.53 -20.93
CA ALA A 188 -15.70 23.79 -19.68
C ALA A 188 -14.69 24.09 -18.55
N LEU A 189 -14.99 25.11 -17.74
CA LEU A 189 -14.11 25.63 -16.71
C LEU A 189 -14.87 25.77 -15.39
N ALA A 190 -14.25 25.39 -14.28
CA ALA A 190 -14.78 25.63 -12.94
C ALA A 190 -14.08 26.84 -12.31
N MET A 191 -14.88 27.79 -11.84
CA MET A 191 -14.39 29.04 -11.25
C MET A 191 -14.15 28.90 -9.76
N LEU A 192 -12.91 29.11 -9.34
CA LEU A 192 -12.53 29.18 -7.94
C LEU A 192 -12.86 30.55 -7.34
N ARG A 193 -12.50 31.61 -8.06
CA ARG A 193 -12.80 33.00 -7.69
C ARG A 193 -12.68 33.94 -8.89
N GLU A 194 -13.22 35.13 -8.73
CA GLU A 194 -13.10 36.24 -9.68
C GLU A 194 -12.21 37.35 -9.09
N SER A 195 -11.50 38.06 -9.95
CA SER A 195 -10.74 39.25 -9.61
C SER A 195 -10.71 40.20 -10.81
N SER A 196 -10.25 41.44 -10.60
CA SER A 196 -10.01 42.40 -11.67
C SER A 196 -8.53 42.69 -11.78
N PHE A 197 -8.01 42.69 -13.00
CA PHE A 197 -6.62 43.05 -13.27
C PHE A 197 -6.54 44.09 -14.36
N THR A 198 -5.58 45.00 -14.24
CA THR A 198 -5.23 45.95 -15.29
C THR A 198 -4.50 45.22 -16.42
N LEU A 199 -5.05 45.26 -17.62
CA LEU A 199 -4.46 44.74 -18.84
C LEU A 199 -4.48 45.81 -19.93
N LYS A 200 -3.29 46.22 -20.39
CA LYS A 200 -3.12 47.31 -21.37
C LYS A 200 -3.80 48.63 -20.93
N GLY A 201 -3.74 48.93 -19.64
CA GLY A 201 -4.26 50.18 -19.06
C GLY A 201 -5.76 50.18 -18.74
N ASN A 202 -6.49 49.09 -19.03
CA ASN A 202 -7.90 48.95 -18.66
C ASN A 202 -8.05 47.91 -17.56
N SER A 203 -8.97 48.15 -16.61
CA SER A 203 -9.39 47.14 -15.65
C SER A 203 -10.25 46.10 -16.37
N GLU A 204 -9.89 44.83 -16.25
CA GLU A 204 -10.50 43.70 -16.95
C GLU A 204 -10.92 42.61 -15.95
N PRO A 205 -12.08 41.96 -16.16
CA PRO A 205 -12.51 40.87 -15.30
C PRO A 205 -11.75 39.58 -15.64
N PHE A 206 -11.30 38.88 -14.60
CA PHE A 206 -10.58 37.63 -14.69
C PHE A 206 -11.09 36.60 -13.68
N GLY A 207 -11.10 35.34 -14.10
CA GLY A 207 -11.50 34.21 -13.28
C GLY A 207 -10.30 33.30 -13.04
N LEU A 208 -10.11 32.88 -11.80
CA LEU A 208 -9.17 31.83 -11.45
C LEU A 208 -9.88 30.50 -11.68
N MET A 209 -9.46 29.82 -12.74
CA MET A 209 -10.17 28.71 -13.34
C MET A 209 -9.36 27.42 -13.27
N GLN A 210 -10.09 26.31 -13.32
CA GLN A 210 -9.57 24.97 -13.55
C GLN A 210 -10.34 24.34 -14.71
N LYS A 211 -9.68 23.57 -15.58
CA LYS A 211 -10.38 22.86 -16.65
C LYS A 211 -11.25 21.74 -16.07
N VAL A 212 -12.40 21.53 -16.68
CA VAL A 212 -13.29 20.41 -16.36
C VAL A 212 -13.14 19.33 -17.42
N THR A 213 -12.76 18.13 -16.99
CA THR A 213 -12.61 16.96 -17.87
C THR A 213 -13.51 15.85 -17.34
N GLY A 214 -14.43 15.33 -18.16
CA GLY A 214 -15.38 14.29 -17.72
C GLY A 214 -16.29 14.74 -16.57
N GLY A 215 -16.57 16.04 -16.44
CA GLY A 215 -17.36 16.61 -15.34
C GLY A 215 -16.58 16.89 -14.05
N ILE A 216 -15.27 16.64 -14.04
CA ILE A 216 -14.40 16.79 -12.87
C ILE A 216 -13.44 17.98 -13.09
N PRO A 217 -13.46 19.00 -12.21
CA PRO A 217 -12.42 20.03 -12.18
C PRO A 217 -11.06 19.41 -11.82
N ALA A 218 -10.09 19.49 -12.73
CA ALA A 218 -8.77 18.88 -12.53
C ALA A 218 -7.63 19.68 -13.19
N GLY A 219 -6.42 19.51 -12.68
CA GLY A 219 -5.21 20.17 -13.19
C GLY A 219 -4.88 21.51 -12.52
N PRO A 220 -3.85 22.23 -13.00
CA PRO A 220 -3.39 23.46 -12.39
C PRO A 220 -4.40 24.61 -12.56
N LEU A 221 -4.48 25.48 -11.56
CA LEU A 221 -5.23 26.72 -11.64
C LEU A 221 -4.55 27.73 -12.57
N PHE A 222 -5.35 28.50 -13.30
CA PHE A 222 -4.88 29.58 -14.16
C PHE A 222 -5.88 30.72 -14.21
N TRP A 223 -5.40 31.94 -14.46
CA TRP A 223 -6.26 33.09 -14.71
C TRP A 223 -6.67 33.18 -16.18
N VAL A 224 -7.91 33.51 -16.44
CA VAL A 224 -8.43 33.76 -17.80
C VAL A 224 -9.45 34.90 -17.79
N SER A 225 -9.56 35.63 -18.90
CA SER A 225 -10.50 36.74 -19.01
C SER A 225 -11.94 36.26 -18.95
N MET A 226 -12.77 36.97 -18.17
CA MET A 226 -14.18 36.68 -17.93
C MET A 226 -15.12 37.62 -18.69
N ARG A 227 -14.62 38.23 -19.76
CA ARG A 227 -15.48 39.07 -20.59
C ARG A 227 -16.65 38.23 -21.13
N PRO A 228 -17.88 38.78 -21.16
CA PRO A 228 -19.06 38.04 -21.60
C PRO A 228 -18.95 37.51 -23.03
N GLU A 229 -18.18 38.16 -23.90
CA GLU A 229 -17.94 37.63 -25.24
C GLU A 229 -17.07 36.38 -25.26
N PHE A 230 -16.25 36.09 -24.24
CA PHE A 230 -15.33 34.94 -24.20
C PHE A 230 -15.84 33.77 -23.36
N MET A 231 -16.62 34.06 -22.33
CA MET A 231 -17.09 33.10 -21.34
C MET A 231 -18.60 33.26 -21.11
N GLU A 232 -19.33 32.14 -21.12
CA GLU A 232 -20.75 32.10 -20.76
C GLU A 232 -20.99 31.15 -19.57
N PRO A 233 -21.93 31.46 -18.66
CA PRO A 233 -22.28 30.54 -17.57
C PRO A 233 -22.80 29.19 -18.08
N ASP A 234 -22.36 28.10 -17.44
CA ASP A 234 -22.63 26.71 -17.84
C ASP A 234 -23.11 25.84 -16.65
N GLY A 235 -23.75 26.48 -15.67
CA GLY A 235 -24.27 25.82 -14.47
C GLY A 235 -23.27 25.77 -13.32
N GLU A 236 -23.30 24.68 -12.54
CA GLU A 236 -22.46 24.48 -11.36
C GLU A 236 -21.94 23.03 -11.31
N CYS A 237 -20.79 22.83 -10.67
CA CYS A 237 -20.28 21.52 -10.33
C CYS A 237 -19.88 21.45 -8.86
N HIS A 238 -20.08 20.31 -8.23
CA HIS A 238 -19.49 20.04 -6.93
C HIS A 238 -17.96 19.89 -7.02
N VAL A 239 -17.25 20.25 -5.95
CA VAL A 239 -15.79 20.10 -5.83
C VAL A 239 -15.40 19.14 -4.72
N CYS A 240 -14.18 18.62 -4.82
CA CYS A 240 -13.63 17.60 -3.92
C CYS A 240 -14.44 16.29 -3.89
N LEU A 241 -15.37 16.09 -4.83
CA LEU A 241 -16.09 14.82 -4.96
C LEU A 241 -15.14 13.70 -5.39
N PRO A 242 -15.15 12.57 -4.68
CA PRO A 242 -14.55 11.33 -5.17
C PRO A 242 -15.09 10.92 -6.54
N VAL A 243 -14.25 10.27 -7.35
CA VAL A 243 -14.61 9.79 -8.70
C VAL A 243 -15.86 8.91 -8.68
N TRP A 244 -15.99 8.02 -7.69
CA TRP A 244 -17.17 7.17 -7.57
C TRP A 244 -18.46 7.95 -7.29
N MET A 245 -18.41 9.09 -6.57
CA MET A 245 -19.58 9.93 -6.35
C MET A 245 -19.97 10.70 -7.61
N HIS A 246 -19.04 10.99 -8.52
CA HIS A 246 -19.39 11.49 -9.86
C HIS A 246 -20.17 10.45 -10.67
N HIS A 247 -19.83 9.16 -10.55
CA HIS A 247 -20.65 8.10 -11.13
C HIS A 247 -22.05 8.05 -10.51
N ALA A 248 -22.16 8.20 -9.18
CA ALA A 248 -23.45 8.26 -8.49
C ALA A 248 -24.30 9.47 -8.95
N LEU A 249 -23.69 10.65 -9.08
CA LEU A 249 -24.34 11.85 -9.63
C LEU A 249 -24.89 11.63 -11.03
N ASN A 250 -24.07 11.04 -11.92
CA ASN A 250 -24.48 10.73 -13.29
C ASN A 250 -25.57 9.65 -13.35
N HIS A 251 -25.59 8.73 -12.39
CA HIS A 251 -26.63 7.72 -12.28
C HIS A 251 -27.98 8.32 -11.83
N GLY A 252 -27.94 9.36 -11.00
CA GLY A 252 -29.12 10.18 -10.66
C GLY A 252 -30.06 9.60 -9.59
N VAL A 253 -29.68 8.48 -8.96
CA VAL A 253 -30.41 7.87 -7.82
C VAL A 253 -29.68 8.22 -6.53
N PHE A 254 -30.42 8.75 -5.57
CA PHE A 254 -29.92 9.20 -4.27
C PHE A 254 -30.76 8.63 -3.14
N ASP A 255 -30.20 8.63 -1.92
CA ASP A 255 -30.87 8.19 -0.69
C ASP A 255 -31.26 6.69 -0.66
N GLU A 256 -30.90 5.95 -1.72
CA GLU A 256 -31.14 4.51 -1.90
C GLU A 256 -29.83 3.74 -2.11
N VAL A 257 -29.86 2.43 -1.87
CA VAL A 257 -28.72 1.54 -2.20
C VAL A 257 -28.71 1.32 -3.70
N VAL A 258 -27.56 1.58 -4.32
CA VAL A 258 -27.35 1.43 -5.75
C VAL A 258 -26.22 0.43 -6.00
N LEU A 259 -26.45 -0.47 -6.95
CA LEU A 259 -25.42 -1.34 -7.53
C LEU A 259 -24.94 -0.71 -8.85
N PRO A 260 -23.64 -0.76 -9.18
CA PRO A 260 -23.16 -0.33 -10.50
C PRO A 260 -23.94 -1.04 -11.61
N PRO A 261 -24.50 -0.32 -12.60
CA PRO A 261 -25.28 -0.93 -13.66
C PRO A 261 -24.39 -1.80 -14.56
N ALA A 262 -24.72 -3.08 -14.75
CA ALA A 262 -23.96 -3.93 -15.65
C ALA A 262 -23.97 -3.38 -17.09
N PRO A 263 -22.84 -3.37 -17.83
CA PRO A 263 -21.54 -3.97 -17.50
C PRO A 263 -20.51 -2.98 -16.88
N LEU A 264 -20.94 -1.84 -16.35
CA LEU A 264 -20.04 -0.81 -15.80
C LEU A 264 -19.24 -1.36 -14.62
N LYS A 265 -17.91 -1.28 -14.73
CA LYS A 265 -16.97 -1.54 -13.64
C LYS A 265 -16.29 -0.24 -13.25
N ILE A 266 -16.47 0.15 -11.99
CA ILE A 266 -15.84 1.35 -11.44
C ILE A 266 -14.62 0.88 -10.64
N ALA A 267 -13.45 0.93 -11.26
CA ALA A 267 -12.19 0.63 -10.57
C ALA A 267 -11.85 1.74 -9.58
N ILE A 268 -11.28 1.37 -8.45
CA ILE A 268 -10.75 2.30 -7.43
C ILE A 268 -9.40 1.79 -6.94
N LYS A 269 -8.44 2.69 -6.74
CA LYS A 269 -7.08 2.36 -6.34
C LYS A 269 -6.84 2.66 -4.87
N ALA A 270 -5.94 1.91 -4.25
CA ALA A 270 -5.46 2.20 -2.91
C ALA A 270 -4.86 3.62 -2.87
N GLY A 271 -5.42 4.46 -2.00
CA GLY A 271 -5.10 5.89 -1.89
C GLY A 271 -6.05 6.84 -2.63
N ASP A 272 -6.97 6.33 -3.46
CA ASP A 272 -7.98 7.17 -4.09
C ASP A 272 -8.96 7.72 -3.03
N PRO A 273 -9.44 8.97 -3.15
CA PRO A 273 -10.44 9.52 -2.24
C PRO A 273 -11.71 8.67 -2.19
N VAL A 274 -12.22 8.39 -0.99
CA VAL A 274 -13.53 7.74 -0.79
C VAL A 274 -14.60 8.71 -0.28
N GLY A 275 -14.21 9.76 0.43
CA GLY A 275 -15.14 10.78 0.94
C GLY A 275 -14.55 11.56 2.12
N PHE A 276 -15.39 12.32 2.80
CA PHE A 276 -15.06 13.07 4.02
C PHE A 276 -15.92 12.59 5.20
N LEU A 277 -15.51 12.94 6.42
CA LEU A 277 -16.24 12.60 7.64
C LEU A 277 -17.63 13.27 7.64
N GLY A 278 -18.67 12.49 7.95
CA GLY A 278 -20.03 13.01 8.07
C GLY A 278 -20.33 13.47 9.50
N ALA A 279 -21.16 14.49 9.65
CA ALA A 279 -21.65 14.92 10.95
C ALA A 279 -22.68 13.92 11.51
N GLN A 280 -22.57 13.66 12.81
CA GLN A 280 -23.59 12.99 13.61
C GLN A 280 -23.83 13.78 14.90
N ASP A 281 -25.08 14.14 15.16
CA ASP A 281 -25.47 14.72 16.45
C ASP A 281 -25.72 13.61 17.47
N ILE A 282 -25.15 13.78 18.67
CA ILE A 282 -25.22 12.82 19.77
C ILE A 282 -25.88 13.50 20.97
N SER A 283 -26.91 12.86 21.51
CA SER A 283 -27.49 13.17 22.81
C SER A 283 -27.06 12.10 23.82
N GLU A 284 -26.39 12.50 24.91
CA GLU A 284 -25.75 11.55 25.85
C GLU A 284 -26.75 10.65 26.60
N ASN A 285 -27.99 11.10 26.74
CA ASN A 285 -29.02 10.34 27.44
C ASN A 285 -30.44 10.57 26.90
N GLY A 286 -30.63 11.39 25.85
CA GLY A 286 -31.95 11.78 25.34
C GLY A 286 -32.75 12.72 26.27
N TYR A 287 -32.30 12.92 27.51
CA TYR A 287 -32.97 13.71 28.54
C TYR A 287 -32.44 15.15 28.61
N THR A 288 -31.22 15.43 28.17
CA THR A 288 -30.69 16.81 28.08
C THR A 288 -31.17 17.54 26.83
N ARG A 289 -31.25 18.89 26.88
CA ARG A 289 -31.54 19.76 25.72
C ARG A 289 -30.29 20.07 24.87
N GLU A 290 -29.17 19.46 25.20
CA GLU A 290 -27.89 19.70 24.55
C GLU A 290 -27.50 18.48 23.73
N SER A 291 -27.10 18.71 22.48
CA SER A 291 -26.47 17.74 21.62
C SER A 291 -25.07 18.21 21.27
N ARG A 292 -24.17 17.27 21.01
CA ARG A 292 -22.86 17.56 20.44
C ARG A 292 -22.75 16.93 19.06
N THR A 293 -22.20 17.66 18.10
CA THR A 293 -21.87 17.10 16.78
C THR A 293 -20.50 16.46 16.86
N GLU A 294 -20.40 15.20 16.43
CA GLU A 294 -19.14 14.55 16.09
C GLU A 294 -19.04 14.38 14.57
N TYR A 295 -17.85 14.56 14.00
CA TYR A 295 -17.60 14.18 12.61
C TYR A 295 -16.88 12.82 12.59
N LYS A 296 -17.48 11.83 11.93
CA LYS A 296 -16.89 10.50 11.84
C LYS A 296 -17.28 9.74 10.58
N ALA A 297 -16.58 8.63 10.36
CA ALA A 297 -16.93 7.57 9.43
C ALA A 297 -16.70 6.23 10.12
N HIS A 298 -17.56 5.26 9.81
CA HIS A 298 -17.43 3.88 10.26
C HIS A 298 -16.85 3.04 9.13
N ILE A 299 -15.84 2.23 9.45
CA ILE A 299 -15.08 1.43 8.49
C ILE A 299 -15.10 -0.04 8.92
N GLU A 300 -15.52 -0.93 8.03
CA GLU A 300 -15.47 -2.39 8.22
C GLU A 300 -14.69 -3.08 7.10
N LEU A 301 -14.11 -4.23 7.43
CA LEU A 301 -13.55 -5.17 6.48
C LEU A 301 -14.25 -6.52 6.65
N LEU A 302 -14.91 -6.97 5.59
CA LEU A 302 -15.80 -8.13 5.61
C LEU A 302 -15.37 -9.19 4.59
N SER A 303 -15.70 -10.45 4.85
CA SER A 303 -15.67 -11.50 3.83
C SER A 303 -16.87 -12.44 3.97
N THR A 304 -17.38 -12.90 2.83
CA THR A 304 -18.43 -13.93 2.74
C THR A 304 -17.84 -15.33 2.50
N ASP A 305 -16.53 -15.44 2.41
CA ASP A 305 -15.85 -16.69 2.03
C ASP A 305 -15.87 -17.70 3.18
N ALA A 306 -16.29 -18.93 2.89
CA ALA A 306 -16.37 -19.99 3.90
C ALA A 306 -14.97 -20.50 4.33
N HIS A 307 -13.96 -20.36 3.47
CA HIS A 307 -12.61 -20.87 3.67
C HIS A 307 -11.64 -19.87 4.34
N VAL A 308 -12.16 -18.81 4.99
CA VAL A 308 -11.34 -17.89 5.81
C VAL A 308 -10.43 -18.63 6.81
N PRO A 309 -10.89 -19.65 7.56
CA PRO A 309 -10.02 -20.41 8.46
C PRO A 309 -8.83 -21.08 7.75
N ASP A 310 -9.03 -21.57 6.53
CA ASP A 310 -8.01 -22.25 5.73
C ASP A 310 -6.92 -21.27 5.26
N VAL A 311 -7.31 -20.06 4.86
CA VAL A 311 -6.38 -18.99 4.48
C VAL A 311 -5.57 -18.55 5.69
N LEU A 312 -6.21 -18.35 6.85
CA LEU A 312 -5.52 -17.95 8.08
C LEU A 312 -4.54 -19.02 8.57
N ALA A 313 -4.88 -20.30 8.41
CA ALA A 313 -4.02 -21.42 8.76
C ALA A 313 -2.89 -21.66 7.74
N ASN A 314 -2.87 -20.92 6.63
CA ASN A 314 -1.92 -21.09 5.52
C ASN A 314 -1.86 -22.55 5.02
N ILE A 315 -3.00 -23.21 4.80
CA ILE A 315 -3.03 -24.63 4.38
C ILE A 315 -2.31 -24.89 3.04
N LYS A 316 -2.05 -23.83 2.27
CA LYS A 316 -1.31 -23.83 1.00
C LYS A 316 0.20 -23.66 1.16
N ASP A 317 0.68 -23.52 2.39
CA ASP A 317 2.10 -23.41 2.75
C ASP A 317 2.83 -22.27 2.02
N ILE A 318 2.16 -21.13 1.85
CA ILE A 318 2.73 -19.99 1.13
C ILE A 318 3.89 -19.39 1.93
N LYS A 319 5.05 -19.30 1.29
CA LYS A 319 6.30 -18.78 1.89
C LYS A 319 6.73 -17.41 1.37
N SER A 320 6.05 -16.88 0.36
CA SER A 320 6.29 -15.52 -0.15
C SER A 320 5.93 -14.45 0.90
N GLY A 321 6.25 -13.18 0.60
CA GLY A 321 5.92 -12.06 1.49
C GLY A 321 6.84 -11.92 2.71
N ALA A 322 6.55 -10.95 3.57
CA ALA A 322 7.33 -10.66 4.78
C ALA A 322 7.52 -11.91 5.64
N GLN A 323 8.65 -11.98 6.34
CA GLN A 323 9.02 -13.09 7.19
C GLN A 323 9.10 -12.62 8.64
N TYR A 324 8.78 -13.52 9.57
CA TYR A 324 8.74 -13.27 11.00
C TYR A 324 9.52 -14.34 11.75
N VAL A 325 10.02 -13.97 12.92
CA VAL A 325 10.58 -14.91 13.89
C VAL A 325 9.73 -14.87 15.16
N LYS A 326 9.26 -16.03 15.58
CA LYS A 326 8.53 -16.22 16.84
C LYS A 326 9.43 -16.93 17.83
N LEU A 327 9.61 -16.34 19.00
CA LEU A 327 10.57 -16.81 19.99
C LEU A 327 10.00 -18.00 20.77
N LYS A 328 10.70 -19.14 20.77
CA LYS A 328 10.29 -20.30 21.57
C LYS A 328 10.51 -20.04 23.05
N LEU A 329 9.66 -20.61 23.89
CA LEU A 329 9.75 -20.50 25.35
C LEU A 329 10.91 -21.34 25.93
N LYS A 330 11.51 -20.87 27.03
CA LYS A 330 12.58 -21.56 27.78
C LYS A 330 13.83 -21.88 26.94
N ARG A 331 14.19 -21.01 26.00
CA ARG A 331 15.39 -21.13 25.17
C ARG A 331 16.47 -20.13 25.57
N PRO A 332 17.75 -20.48 25.45
CA PRO A 332 18.85 -19.60 25.83
C PRO A 332 18.92 -18.36 24.94
N PHE A 333 19.34 -17.24 25.54
CA PHE A 333 19.87 -16.11 24.79
C PHE A 333 21.36 -16.29 24.54
N TYR A 334 21.88 -15.60 23.54
CA TYR A 334 23.28 -15.66 23.15
C TYR A 334 23.91 -14.27 23.07
N LEU A 335 25.16 -14.17 23.50
CA LEU A 335 26.01 -13.01 23.31
C LEU A 335 26.91 -13.23 22.09
N ARG A 336 26.92 -12.26 21.18
CA ARG A 336 27.86 -12.22 20.05
C ARG A 336 29.20 -11.65 20.51
N ASN A 337 30.29 -12.37 20.24
CA ASN A 337 31.66 -11.95 20.50
C ASN A 337 32.42 -11.80 19.18
N GLY A 338 33.03 -10.62 18.97
CA GLY A 338 33.73 -10.29 17.73
C GLY A 338 32.79 -9.87 16.59
N ASP A 339 33.40 -9.41 15.50
CA ASP A 339 32.74 -8.85 14.32
C ASP A 339 33.08 -9.65 13.06
N GLY A 340 32.30 -9.47 12.00
CA GLY A 340 32.50 -10.16 10.72
C GLY A 340 32.31 -11.67 10.82
N ASP A 341 32.93 -12.40 9.87
CA ASP A 341 32.78 -13.85 9.70
C ASP A 341 33.35 -14.69 10.86
N ASP A 342 34.25 -14.09 11.66
CA ASP A 342 34.88 -14.72 12.82
C ASP A 342 34.07 -14.57 14.12
N ALA A 343 32.89 -13.94 14.04
CA ALA A 343 32.02 -13.77 15.20
C ALA A 343 31.59 -15.13 15.79
N THR A 344 31.57 -15.22 17.12
CA THR A 344 31.12 -16.42 17.85
C THR A 344 29.97 -16.08 18.79
N PHE A 345 29.15 -17.08 19.11
CA PHE A 345 27.98 -16.91 19.97
C PHE A 345 28.10 -17.79 21.22
N SER A 346 28.05 -17.16 22.38
CA SER A 346 28.12 -17.86 23.67
C SER A 346 26.77 -17.82 24.37
N PRO A 347 26.26 -18.96 24.87
CA PRO A 347 24.98 -19.00 25.58
C PRO A 347 25.06 -18.20 26.88
N MET A 348 24.02 -17.45 27.15
CA MET A 348 23.81 -16.69 28.38
C MET A 348 23.05 -17.55 29.40
N SER A 349 23.13 -17.20 30.68
CA SER A 349 22.28 -17.80 31.72
C SER A 349 20.81 -17.36 31.61
N ALA A 350 20.56 -16.23 30.94
CA ALA A 350 19.22 -15.73 30.67
C ALA A 350 18.54 -16.54 29.55
N ILE A 351 17.25 -16.80 29.72
CA ILE A 351 16.42 -17.58 28.80
C ILE A 351 15.14 -16.81 28.46
N THR A 352 14.47 -17.17 27.36
CA THR A 352 13.13 -16.67 27.01
C THR A 352 12.11 -17.11 28.06
N ARG A 353 11.44 -16.12 28.68
CA ARG A 353 10.27 -16.31 29.54
C ARG A 353 9.13 -15.41 29.08
N LYS A 354 9.10 -14.17 29.55
CA LYS A 354 8.15 -13.14 29.09
C LYS A 354 8.20 -12.88 27.59
N ASP A 355 9.35 -13.17 26.97
CA ASP A 355 9.60 -13.03 25.54
C ASP A 355 9.11 -14.25 24.73
N GLY A 356 8.68 -15.33 25.39
CA GLY A 356 8.13 -16.49 24.70
C GLY A 356 6.87 -16.11 23.94
N ASP A 357 6.80 -16.55 22.68
CA ASP A 357 5.80 -16.17 21.68
C ASP A 357 5.87 -14.71 21.22
N MET A 358 6.91 -13.95 21.59
CA MET A 358 7.16 -12.65 20.96
C MET A 358 7.41 -12.88 19.48
N ILE A 359 6.74 -12.08 18.63
CA ILE A 359 6.86 -12.15 17.18
C ILE A 359 7.56 -10.87 16.72
N LEU A 360 8.65 -11.03 15.97
CA LEU A 360 9.42 -9.94 15.39
C LEU A 360 9.47 -10.10 13.88
N ARG A 361 9.45 -8.97 13.15
CA ARG A 361 9.70 -9.00 11.71
C ARG A 361 11.16 -9.38 11.47
N ARG A 362 11.41 -10.42 10.67
CA ARG A 362 12.73 -11.05 10.52
C ARG A 362 13.81 -10.05 10.13
N GLU A 363 13.51 -9.15 9.19
CA GLU A 363 14.46 -8.12 8.74
C GLU A 363 14.90 -7.16 9.86
N THR A 364 14.02 -6.86 10.82
CA THR A 364 14.34 -5.99 11.97
C THR A 364 15.22 -6.68 13.01
N THR A 365 15.45 -7.98 12.86
CA THR A 365 16.31 -8.77 13.75
C THR A 365 17.75 -8.89 13.24
N HIS A 366 18.12 -8.16 12.20
CA HIS A 366 19.47 -8.15 11.60
C HIS A 366 20.08 -9.57 11.48
N PRO A 367 19.44 -10.49 10.73
CA PRO A 367 19.84 -11.89 10.71
C PRO A 367 21.31 -12.05 10.30
N PHE A 368 22.10 -12.71 11.12
CA PHE A 368 23.52 -12.93 10.88
C PHE A 368 23.78 -14.40 10.60
N ARG A 369 24.43 -14.74 9.49
CA ARG A 369 24.87 -16.10 9.19
C ARG A 369 26.34 -16.25 9.55
N ASP A 370 26.67 -17.21 10.41
CA ASP A 370 28.06 -17.49 10.76
C ASP A 370 28.76 -18.41 9.73
N LYS A 371 30.05 -18.64 9.94
CA LYS A 371 30.90 -19.48 9.08
C LYS A 371 30.44 -20.94 8.95
N ASP A 372 29.69 -21.44 9.94
CA ASP A 372 29.16 -22.80 9.96
C ASP A 372 27.76 -22.85 9.29
N GLY A 373 27.28 -21.70 8.79
CA GLY A 373 26.02 -21.56 8.08
C GLY A 373 24.81 -21.37 8.99
N VAL A 374 25.00 -21.24 10.31
CA VAL A 374 23.91 -21.05 11.28
C VAL A 374 23.43 -19.61 11.22
N VAL A 375 22.11 -19.42 11.20
CA VAL A 375 21.50 -18.09 11.26
C VAL A 375 21.19 -17.70 12.71
N TRP A 376 21.54 -16.48 13.05
CA TRP A 376 21.35 -15.86 14.35
C TRP A 376 20.47 -14.61 14.21
N PHE A 377 19.54 -14.42 15.13
CA PHE A 377 18.60 -13.30 15.11
C PHE A 377 18.83 -12.38 16.30
N GLN A 378 19.11 -11.10 16.06
CA GLN A 378 19.24 -10.08 17.09
C GLN A 378 17.87 -9.59 17.53
N ILE A 379 17.41 -10.04 18.69
CA ILE A 379 16.06 -9.73 19.18
C ILE A 379 16.00 -8.44 20.01
N ARG A 380 17.16 -7.96 20.50
CA ARG A 380 17.38 -6.68 21.17
C ARG A 380 18.90 -6.41 21.22
N PRO A 381 19.37 -5.20 21.58
CA PRO A 381 20.80 -4.91 21.65
C PRO A 381 21.58 -5.96 22.44
N HIS A 382 22.68 -6.45 21.85
CA HIS A 382 23.56 -7.48 22.40
C HIS A 382 22.91 -8.83 22.77
N THR A 383 21.67 -9.10 22.35
CA THR A 383 20.97 -10.36 22.67
C THR A 383 20.54 -11.04 21.38
N TRP A 384 21.02 -12.27 21.19
CA TRP A 384 20.78 -13.06 19.98
C TRP A 384 20.06 -14.36 20.30
N MET A 385 19.39 -14.91 19.30
CA MET A 385 18.77 -16.24 19.34
C MET A 385 19.26 -17.09 18.16
N HIS A 386 19.48 -18.37 18.44
CA HIS A 386 19.83 -19.38 17.45
C HIS A 386 18.62 -19.70 16.56
N GLN A 387 18.84 -20.04 15.29
CA GLN A 387 17.77 -20.39 14.35
C GLN A 387 16.82 -21.50 14.86
N ASP A 388 17.35 -22.48 15.59
CA ASP A 388 16.55 -23.60 16.11
C ASP A 388 15.71 -23.21 17.34
N ASP A 389 16.04 -22.09 17.98
CA ASP A 389 15.33 -21.55 19.15
C ASP A 389 14.22 -20.56 18.78
N VAL A 390 14.01 -20.33 17.49
CA VAL A 390 12.88 -19.56 16.95
C VAL A 390 12.05 -20.41 15.99
N GLU A 391 10.82 -20.00 15.76
CA GLU A 391 10.00 -20.43 14.64
C GLU A 391 10.08 -19.36 13.56
N GLN A 392 10.34 -19.75 12.31
CA GLN A 392 10.34 -18.84 11.18
C GLN A 392 9.00 -18.96 10.47
N LEU A 393 8.29 -17.83 10.36
CA LEU A 393 6.93 -17.75 9.86
C LEU A 393 6.89 -16.84 8.63
N SER A 394 6.04 -17.18 7.66
CA SER A 394 5.62 -16.23 6.62
C SER A 394 4.52 -15.33 7.16
N GLN A 395 4.36 -14.13 6.57
CA GLN A 395 3.20 -13.26 6.78
C GLN A 395 1.85 -13.96 6.56
N HIS A 396 1.84 -15.05 5.80
CA HIS A 396 0.64 -15.84 5.51
C HIS A 396 0.27 -16.82 6.62
N ASP A 397 1.19 -17.14 7.55
CA ASP A 397 0.95 -18.03 8.70
C ASP A 397 0.12 -17.33 9.81
N LEU A 398 -1.01 -16.72 9.44
CA LEU A 398 -1.77 -15.80 10.29
C LEU A 398 -2.20 -16.42 11.63
N THR A 399 -2.59 -17.70 11.65
CA THR A 399 -2.89 -18.41 12.91
C THR A 399 -1.67 -18.49 13.83
N GLN A 400 -0.48 -18.76 13.29
CA GLN A 400 0.76 -18.78 14.08
C GLN A 400 1.20 -17.37 14.49
N LEU A 401 0.77 -16.37 13.71
CA LEU A 401 0.82 -14.94 14.01
C LEU A 401 -0.36 -14.47 14.89
N ASN A 402 -0.99 -15.37 15.65
CA ASN A 402 -2.03 -15.07 16.65
C ASN A 402 -3.37 -14.54 16.11
N PHE A 403 -3.70 -14.78 14.83
CA PHE A 403 -5.08 -14.61 14.36
C PHE A 403 -5.93 -15.81 14.74
N THR A 404 -7.11 -15.55 15.30
CA THR A 404 -8.05 -16.59 15.72
C THR A 404 -9.40 -16.39 15.07
N THR A 405 -9.91 -17.42 14.41
CA THR A 405 -11.27 -17.45 13.88
C THR A 405 -12.27 -17.88 14.95
N ILE A 406 -13.39 -17.18 15.08
CA ILE A 406 -14.51 -17.54 15.96
C ILE A 406 -15.78 -17.56 15.13
N VAL A 407 -16.52 -18.67 15.16
CA VAL A 407 -17.83 -18.76 14.51
C VAL A 407 -18.90 -18.52 15.56
N ALA A 408 -19.69 -17.46 15.39
CA ALA A 408 -20.86 -17.19 16.22
C ALA A 408 -22.08 -17.94 15.67
N GLU A 409 -22.92 -18.40 16.57
CA GLU A 409 -24.28 -18.82 16.23
C GLU A 409 -25.10 -17.59 15.78
N PRO A 410 -26.17 -17.77 14.98
CA PRO A 410 -27.04 -16.67 14.59
C PRO A 410 -27.58 -15.89 15.81
N THR A 411 -27.42 -14.57 15.79
CA THR A 411 -27.88 -13.67 16.84
C THR A 411 -29.40 -13.67 16.90
N THR A 412 -29.94 -13.86 18.10
CA THR A 412 -31.39 -13.78 18.34
C THR A 412 -31.81 -12.49 19.03
N ASP A 413 -30.87 -11.77 19.66
CA ASP A 413 -31.12 -10.53 20.40
C ASP A 413 -29.87 -9.64 20.39
N PHE A 414 -29.85 -8.61 19.52
CA PHE A 414 -28.71 -7.69 19.40
C PHE A 414 -28.53 -6.75 20.59
N SER A 415 -29.45 -6.75 21.56
CA SER A 415 -29.26 -6.00 22.81
C SER A 415 -28.39 -6.73 23.84
N ARG A 416 -28.07 -8.01 23.59
CA ARG A 416 -27.31 -8.90 24.49
C ARG A 416 -26.16 -9.66 23.81
N PRO A 417 -25.33 -9.03 22.96
CA PRO A 417 -24.26 -9.74 22.26
C PRO A 417 -23.19 -10.24 23.23
N LEU A 418 -23.06 -9.60 24.40
CA LEU A 418 -22.16 -10.08 25.45
C LEU A 418 -22.59 -11.41 26.08
N ASP A 419 -23.83 -11.86 25.87
CA ASP A 419 -24.35 -13.15 26.34
C ASP A 419 -24.06 -14.28 25.35
N GLU A 420 -23.63 -13.96 24.12
CA GLU A 420 -23.42 -14.94 23.06
C GLU A 420 -22.13 -15.76 23.24
N ASN A 421 -22.11 -16.95 22.63
CA ASN A 421 -21.01 -17.91 22.81
C ASN A 421 -19.68 -17.40 22.24
N TRP A 422 -19.69 -16.53 21.21
CA TRP A 422 -18.47 -16.00 20.62
C TRP A 422 -17.61 -15.24 21.65
N VAL A 423 -18.22 -14.60 22.66
CA VAL A 423 -17.50 -13.91 23.74
C VAL A 423 -16.74 -14.91 24.60
N THR A 424 -17.32 -16.07 24.85
CA THR A 424 -16.64 -17.13 25.59
C THR A 424 -15.42 -17.63 24.81
N GLU A 425 -15.55 -17.82 23.49
CA GLU A 425 -14.43 -18.21 22.63
C GLU A 425 -13.37 -17.11 22.51
N ALA A 426 -13.76 -15.84 22.46
CA ALA A 426 -12.84 -14.71 22.48
C ALA A 426 -12.03 -14.67 23.78
N VAL A 427 -12.70 -14.78 24.94
CA VAL A 427 -12.03 -14.80 26.25
C VAL A 427 -11.12 -16.04 26.39
N LYS A 428 -11.53 -17.21 25.89
CA LYS A 428 -10.67 -18.41 25.85
C LYS A 428 -9.43 -18.19 24.98
N SER A 429 -9.59 -17.60 23.79
CA SER A 429 -8.48 -17.30 22.89
C SER A 429 -7.49 -16.37 23.57
N LEU A 430 -7.96 -15.25 24.15
CA LEU A 430 -7.11 -14.31 24.89
C LEU A 430 -6.40 -14.99 26.06
N ALA A 431 -7.13 -15.79 26.85
CA ALA A 431 -6.58 -16.52 27.99
C ALA A 431 -5.45 -17.49 27.60
N SER A 432 -5.50 -18.08 26.41
CA SER A 432 -4.53 -19.08 25.95
C SER A 432 -3.10 -18.54 25.77
N HIS A 433 -2.95 -17.21 25.64
CA HIS A 433 -1.63 -16.59 25.50
C HIS A 433 -0.88 -16.41 26.84
N PHE A 434 -1.58 -16.62 27.97
CA PHE A 434 -1.03 -16.43 29.30
C PHE A 434 -0.74 -17.78 29.98
N ASP A 435 0.51 -17.95 30.38
CA ASP A 435 1.02 -19.14 31.07
C ASP A 435 1.95 -18.73 32.23
N ALA A 436 1.95 -19.50 33.33
CA ALA A 436 2.78 -19.21 34.50
C ALA A 436 4.29 -19.30 34.22
N GLU A 437 4.71 -20.09 33.23
CA GLU A 437 6.08 -20.24 32.79
C GLU A 437 6.66 -18.95 32.18
N LYS A 438 5.80 -18.07 31.65
CA LYS A 438 6.16 -16.75 31.12
C LYS A 438 6.44 -15.72 32.22
N GLY A 439 6.10 -16.02 33.47
CA GLY A 439 6.41 -15.22 34.65
C GLY A 439 5.18 -14.82 35.49
N PRO A 440 5.39 -14.13 36.62
CA PRO A 440 4.34 -13.79 37.58
C PRO A 440 3.16 -12.99 36.98
N ASP A 441 3.44 -11.98 36.16
CA ASP A 441 2.39 -11.15 35.54
C ASP A 441 1.48 -11.96 34.63
N SER A 442 2.07 -12.87 33.84
CA SER A 442 1.34 -13.80 32.97
C SER A 442 0.53 -14.83 33.78
N ALA A 443 1.09 -15.35 34.87
CA ALA A 443 0.36 -16.23 35.80
C ALA A 443 -0.87 -15.53 36.42
N GLN A 444 -0.72 -14.26 36.80
CA GLN A 444 -1.80 -13.44 37.34
C GLN A 444 -2.88 -13.17 36.30
N ALA A 445 -2.50 -12.81 35.07
CA ALA A 445 -3.42 -12.65 33.96
C ALA A 445 -4.20 -13.93 33.69
N LYS A 446 -3.52 -15.08 33.63
CA LYS A 446 -4.17 -16.38 33.44
C LYS A 446 -5.23 -16.68 34.52
N THR A 447 -4.89 -16.44 35.78
CA THR A 447 -5.82 -16.61 36.92
C THR A 447 -7.04 -15.71 36.78
N PHE A 448 -6.84 -14.45 36.37
CA PHE A 448 -7.94 -13.52 36.12
C PHE A 448 -8.87 -14.00 34.98
N PHE A 449 -8.30 -14.44 33.86
CA PHE A 449 -9.06 -14.98 32.73
C PHE A 449 -9.82 -16.26 33.09
N ASP A 450 -9.21 -17.17 33.86
CA ASP A 450 -9.89 -18.38 34.33
C ASP A 450 -11.09 -18.05 35.23
N GLY A 451 -10.97 -17.00 36.06
CA GLY A 451 -12.08 -16.46 36.83
C GLY A 451 -13.22 -15.93 35.95
N LEU A 452 -12.90 -15.16 34.90
CA LEU A 452 -13.90 -14.67 33.94
C LEU A 452 -14.60 -15.82 33.20
N LEU A 453 -13.85 -16.83 32.75
CA LEU A 453 -14.42 -18.02 32.12
C LEU A 453 -15.33 -18.79 33.09
N GLY A 454 -14.99 -18.84 34.38
CA GLY A 454 -15.87 -19.37 35.42
C GLY A 454 -17.18 -18.61 35.54
N GLN A 455 -17.13 -17.27 35.52
CA GLN A 455 -18.33 -16.41 35.58
C GLN A 455 -19.21 -16.56 34.32
N LEU A 456 -18.61 -16.63 33.14
CA LEU A 456 -19.31 -16.91 31.88
C LEU A 456 -20.03 -18.27 31.91
N ARG A 457 -19.38 -19.31 32.43
CA ARG A 457 -20.00 -20.64 32.61
C ARG A 457 -21.18 -20.57 33.59
N ALA A 458 -21.03 -19.86 34.71
CA ALA A 458 -22.11 -19.69 35.69
C ALA A 458 -23.31 -18.95 35.09
N ARG A 459 -23.08 -17.89 34.30
CA ARG A 459 -24.11 -17.17 33.55
C ARG A 459 -24.85 -18.10 32.58
N ASN A 460 -24.11 -18.87 31.78
CA ASN A 460 -24.69 -19.79 30.81
C ASN A 460 -25.48 -20.93 31.47
N ALA A 461 -25.16 -21.28 32.72
CA ALA A 461 -25.92 -22.22 33.53
C ALA A 461 -27.15 -21.59 34.22
N GLY A 462 -27.45 -20.31 33.98
CA GLY A 462 -28.56 -19.59 34.62
C GLY A 462 -28.33 -19.24 36.10
N GLY A 463 -27.10 -19.39 36.60
CA GLY A 463 -26.75 -19.23 38.02
C GLY A 463 -26.31 -17.82 38.42
N MET A 464 -26.70 -16.78 37.68
CA MET A 464 -26.19 -15.41 37.86
C MET A 464 -27.34 -14.41 38.01
N THR A 465 -27.24 -13.51 38.99
CA THR A 465 -28.21 -12.42 39.14
C THR A 465 -28.04 -11.37 38.05
N GLU A 466 -29.03 -10.51 37.85
CA GLU A 466 -28.94 -9.41 36.87
C GLU A 466 -27.81 -8.42 37.23
N TRP A 467 -27.63 -8.13 38.52
CA TRP A 467 -26.54 -7.28 38.99
C TRP A 467 -25.17 -7.90 38.68
N ASP A 468 -24.99 -9.18 39.01
CA ASP A 468 -23.74 -9.90 38.72
C ASP A 468 -23.47 -9.93 37.21
N SER A 469 -24.49 -10.17 36.39
CA SER A 469 -24.38 -10.17 34.93
C SER A 469 -23.95 -8.81 34.39
N ASN A 470 -24.44 -7.70 34.96
CA ASN A 470 -24.03 -6.36 34.56
C ASN A 470 -22.57 -6.06 34.96
N GLU A 471 -22.13 -6.51 36.13
CA GLU A 471 -20.73 -6.39 36.54
C GLU A 471 -19.79 -7.24 35.67
N LEU A 472 -20.22 -8.44 35.29
CA LEU A 472 -19.51 -9.25 34.31
C LEU A 472 -19.40 -8.52 32.96
N ASN A 473 -20.49 -7.93 32.46
CA ASN A 473 -20.48 -7.16 31.21
C ASN A 473 -19.48 -5.99 31.24
N LYS A 474 -19.35 -5.27 32.37
CA LYS A 474 -18.33 -4.22 32.54
C LYS A 474 -16.92 -4.79 32.42
N ARG A 475 -16.66 -5.95 33.02
CA ARG A 475 -15.35 -6.61 32.98
C ARG A 475 -15.02 -7.16 31.59
N LEU A 476 -15.98 -7.79 30.91
CA LEU A 476 -15.82 -8.28 29.53
C LEU A 476 -15.48 -7.12 28.59
N PHE A 477 -16.22 -6.02 28.69
CA PHE A 477 -15.93 -4.80 27.93
C PHE A 477 -14.52 -4.27 28.24
N ALA A 478 -14.13 -4.20 29.52
CA ALA A 478 -12.79 -3.73 29.90
C ALA A 478 -11.65 -4.61 29.38
N VAL A 479 -11.86 -5.92 29.27
CA VAL A 479 -10.85 -6.86 28.76
C VAL A 479 -10.67 -6.72 27.26
N LEU A 480 -11.77 -6.67 26.50
CA LEU A 480 -11.72 -6.51 25.04
C LEU A 480 -11.05 -5.18 24.64
N HIS A 481 -11.17 -4.14 25.46
CA HIS A 481 -10.58 -2.83 25.22
C HIS A 481 -9.36 -2.51 26.10
N SER A 482 -8.76 -3.53 26.73
CA SER A 482 -7.63 -3.33 27.63
C SER A 482 -6.42 -2.79 26.88
N SER A 483 -5.76 -1.78 27.46
CA SER A 483 -4.45 -1.28 26.99
C SER A 483 -3.26 -2.02 27.62
N GLN A 484 -3.53 -3.04 28.43
CA GLN A 484 -2.52 -3.74 29.23
C GLN A 484 -1.93 -4.92 28.46
N MET A 485 -0.66 -5.21 28.68
CA MET A 485 0.05 -6.34 28.07
C MET A 485 -0.10 -6.32 26.53
N ASN A 486 -0.16 -7.50 25.90
CA ASN A 486 -0.38 -7.66 24.46
C ASN A 486 -1.86 -7.78 24.06
N LEU A 487 -2.80 -7.59 25.00
CA LEU A 487 -4.24 -7.69 24.73
C LEU A 487 -4.72 -6.81 23.58
N PRO A 488 -4.27 -5.54 23.42
CA PRO A 488 -4.70 -4.72 22.28
C PRO A 488 -4.44 -5.37 20.93
N GLN A 489 -3.30 -6.07 20.77
CA GLN A 489 -2.99 -6.74 19.51
C GLN A 489 -3.80 -8.02 19.37
N LEU A 490 -3.87 -8.84 20.41
CA LEU A 490 -4.61 -10.10 20.40
C LEU A 490 -6.10 -9.89 20.09
N THR A 491 -6.75 -8.88 20.69
CA THR A 491 -8.16 -8.58 20.41
C THR A 491 -8.38 -8.15 18.95
N ARG A 492 -7.48 -7.34 18.38
CA ARG A 492 -7.55 -6.91 16.97
C ARG A 492 -7.31 -8.06 15.97
N ARG A 493 -6.76 -9.18 16.44
CA ARG A 493 -6.53 -10.40 15.64
C ARG A 493 -7.62 -11.46 15.80
N LEU A 494 -8.67 -11.16 16.55
CA LEU A 494 -9.89 -11.96 16.52
C LEU A 494 -10.65 -11.68 15.22
N VAL A 495 -10.95 -12.74 14.47
CA VAL A 495 -11.72 -12.72 13.22
C VAL A 495 -13.02 -13.47 13.49
N VAL A 496 -14.14 -12.77 13.53
CA VAL A 496 -15.39 -13.34 14.04
C VAL A 496 -16.41 -13.43 12.90
N GLN A 497 -16.95 -14.62 12.67
CA GLN A 497 -18.12 -14.80 11.81
C GLN A 497 -19.36 -14.48 12.62
N HIS A 498 -20.02 -13.37 12.32
CA HIS A 498 -21.15 -12.86 13.10
C HIS A 498 -22.21 -12.26 12.17
N ASP A 499 -23.46 -12.26 12.62
CA ASP A 499 -24.53 -11.50 11.98
C ASP A 499 -24.18 -10.00 11.94
N SER A 500 -24.49 -9.30 10.86
CA SER A 500 -24.23 -7.85 10.78
C SER A 500 -25.46 -7.03 11.13
N ASP A 501 -25.25 -5.94 11.87
CA ASP A 501 -26.28 -4.93 12.19
C ASP A 501 -26.86 -4.28 10.92
N TRP A 502 -26.16 -4.39 9.78
CA TRP A 502 -26.51 -3.76 8.51
C TRP A 502 -27.46 -4.57 7.63
N HIS A 503 -28.02 -5.68 8.16
CA HIS A 503 -29.03 -6.52 7.49
C HIS A 503 -30.38 -6.50 8.23
N GLY A 504 -31.47 -6.33 7.48
CA GLY A 504 -32.85 -6.50 7.96
C GLY A 504 -33.47 -5.27 8.66
N GLY A 505 -32.69 -4.24 8.96
CA GLY A 505 -33.19 -2.96 9.48
C GLY A 505 -33.85 -3.05 10.87
N SER A 506 -34.54 -1.98 11.27
CA SER A 506 -35.14 -1.85 12.61
C SER A 506 -36.30 -2.82 12.90
N GLU A 507 -36.96 -3.34 11.86
CA GLU A 507 -38.10 -4.25 11.98
C GLU A 507 -37.68 -5.71 12.14
N ASN A 508 -36.37 -6.01 12.06
CA ASN A 508 -35.87 -7.35 12.28
C ASN A 508 -36.17 -7.79 13.73
N PRO A 509 -36.76 -9.00 13.94
CA PRO A 509 -37.11 -9.48 15.28
C PRO A 509 -35.97 -9.49 16.30
N ARG A 510 -34.71 -9.54 15.85
CA ARG A 510 -33.52 -9.48 16.72
C ARG A 510 -33.39 -8.16 17.51
N TRP A 511 -34.13 -7.11 17.12
CA TRP A 511 -34.20 -5.84 17.84
C TRP A 511 -35.43 -5.70 18.75
N SER A 512 -36.32 -6.69 18.80
CA SER A 512 -37.61 -6.59 19.50
C SER A 512 -37.47 -6.27 20.99
N ARG A 513 -36.39 -6.76 21.62
CA ARG A 513 -36.11 -6.45 23.03
C ARG A 513 -35.70 -4.99 23.24
N LEU A 514 -34.88 -4.46 22.34
CA LEU A 514 -34.42 -3.08 22.40
C LEU A 514 -35.59 -2.11 22.18
N PHE A 515 -36.48 -2.44 21.24
CA PHE A 515 -37.59 -1.58 20.83
C PHE A 515 -38.96 -1.99 21.37
N GLY A 516 -39.01 -2.76 22.46
CA GLY A 516 -40.24 -3.23 23.09
C GLY A 516 -41.09 -2.11 23.71
N ASP A 517 -42.13 -2.48 24.44
CA ASP A 517 -43.20 -1.56 24.90
C ASP A 517 -42.78 -0.49 25.94
N GLY A 518 -41.51 -0.47 26.36
CA GLY A 518 -40.98 0.54 27.26
C GLY A 518 -40.77 1.89 26.56
N TRP A 519 -41.11 2.99 27.23
CA TRP A 519 -40.84 4.33 26.71
C TRP A 519 -39.34 4.66 26.83
N ASP A 520 -38.67 4.80 25.69
CA ASP A 520 -37.32 5.36 25.55
C ASP A 520 -37.35 6.44 24.46
N PRO A 521 -36.99 7.69 24.76
CA PRO A 521 -36.99 8.78 23.78
C PRO A 521 -36.02 8.54 22.60
N MET A 522 -35.01 7.67 22.75
CA MET A 522 -34.07 7.29 21.70
C MET A 522 -34.59 6.22 20.73
N ASN A 523 -35.69 5.53 21.05
CA ASN A 523 -36.18 4.42 20.22
C ASN A 523 -36.47 4.84 18.78
N GLY A 524 -37.14 5.98 18.58
CA GLY A 524 -37.43 6.49 17.24
C GLY A 524 -36.15 6.82 16.44
N VAL A 525 -35.17 7.43 17.12
CA VAL A 525 -33.86 7.78 16.53
C VAL A 525 -33.10 6.52 16.12
N ASN A 526 -33.00 5.53 17.01
CA ASN A 526 -32.29 4.27 16.77
C ASN A 526 -32.96 3.41 15.69
N LYS A 527 -34.31 3.37 15.66
CA LYS A 527 -35.06 2.69 14.58
C LYS A 527 -34.76 3.31 13.23
N LEU A 528 -34.86 4.63 13.13
CA LEU A 528 -34.55 5.33 11.89
C LEU A 528 -33.10 5.12 11.47
N PHE A 529 -32.16 5.18 12.42
CA PHE A 529 -30.74 4.92 12.17
C PHE A 529 -30.54 3.52 11.55
N LEU A 530 -31.05 2.46 12.17
CA LEU A 530 -30.91 1.09 11.64
C LEU A 530 -31.57 0.93 10.28
N GLN A 531 -32.78 1.47 10.12
CA GLN A 531 -33.51 1.40 8.86
C GLN A 531 -32.79 2.12 7.72
N LYS A 532 -32.18 3.27 8.01
CA LYS A 532 -31.48 4.08 7.00
C LYS A 532 -30.08 3.57 6.71
N HIS A 533 -29.41 2.89 7.64
CA HIS A 533 -28.08 2.31 7.39
C HIS A 533 -28.12 0.88 6.84
N GLU A 534 -29.28 0.23 6.81
CA GLU A 534 -29.44 -1.07 6.18
C GLU A 534 -29.03 -1.00 4.70
N TRP A 535 -28.18 -1.94 4.28
CA TRP A 535 -27.73 -2.06 2.89
C TRP A 535 -27.58 -3.49 2.42
N MET A 536 -27.29 -4.43 3.33
CA MET A 536 -26.90 -5.80 2.99
C MET A 536 -28.01 -6.56 2.25
N SER A 537 -29.28 -6.31 2.57
CA SER A 537 -30.43 -6.95 1.89
C SER A 537 -30.52 -6.62 0.39
N LYS A 538 -29.79 -5.60 -0.08
CA LYS A 538 -29.78 -5.12 -1.46
C LYS A 538 -28.53 -5.50 -2.25
N VAL A 539 -27.53 -6.12 -1.62
CA VAL A 539 -26.22 -6.38 -2.25
C VAL A 539 -25.96 -7.89 -2.35
N PRO A 540 -25.79 -8.47 -3.56
CA PRO A 540 -25.91 -9.91 -3.80
C PRO A 540 -25.16 -10.87 -2.86
N PRO A 541 -23.89 -10.65 -2.48
CA PRO A 541 -23.18 -11.54 -1.55
C PRO A 541 -23.75 -11.56 -0.13
N PHE A 542 -24.58 -10.57 0.25
CA PHE A 542 -25.06 -10.36 1.61
C PHE A 542 -26.59 -10.51 1.76
N MET A 543 -27.34 -10.60 0.66
CA MET A 543 -28.82 -10.49 0.68
C MET A 543 -29.50 -11.51 1.58
N GLU A 544 -28.92 -12.71 1.70
CA GLU A 544 -29.48 -13.80 2.49
C GLU A 544 -29.38 -13.57 4.01
N GLY A 545 -28.62 -12.56 4.46
CA GLY A 545 -28.46 -12.27 5.89
C GLY A 545 -27.72 -13.36 6.65
N LYS A 546 -26.82 -14.08 5.97
CA LYS A 546 -25.93 -15.04 6.58
C LYS A 546 -24.83 -14.32 7.38
N PRO A 547 -24.35 -14.89 8.49
CA PRO A 547 -23.18 -14.40 9.19
C PRO A 547 -21.97 -14.23 8.27
N VAL A 548 -21.29 -13.10 8.39
CA VAL A 548 -20.10 -12.76 7.60
C VAL A 548 -18.88 -12.68 8.49
N TRP A 549 -17.70 -12.86 7.93
CA TRP A 549 -16.44 -12.69 8.65
C TRP A 549 -16.12 -11.21 8.80
N HIS A 550 -15.91 -10.78 10.05
CA HIS A 550 -15.47 -9.43 10.40
C HIS A 550 -13.99 -9.47 10.77
N PHE A 551 -13.22 -8.58 10.16
CA PHE A 551 -11.78 -8.41 10.42
C PHE A 551 -11.52 -7.02 10.95
N HIS A 552 -10.58 -6.87 11.89
CA HIS A 552 -10.12 -5.54 12.24
C HIS A 552 -9.45 -4.92 10.99
N PRO A 553 -10.00 -3.85 10.40
CA PRO A 553 -9.60 -3.42 9.06
C PRO A 553 -8.12 -3.03 9.00
N LEU A 554 -7.59 -2.37 10.04
CA LEU A 554 -6.19 -1.92 10.04
C LEU A 554 -5.19 -3.06 10.33
N GLU A 555 -5.41 -3.85 11.40
CA GLU A 555 -4.49 -4.94 11.80
C GLU A 555 -4.40 -6.04 10.74
N PHE A 556 -5.53 -6.46 10.14
CA PHE A 556 -5.51 -7.51 9.13
C PHE A 556 -4.80 -7.04 7.86
N LEU A 557 -5.16 -5.85 7.36
CA LEU A 557 -4.54 -5.30 6.15
C LEU A 557 -3.05 -5.00 6.34
N GLU A 558 -2.63 -4.54 7.52
CA GLU A 558 -1.20 -4.36 7.85
C GLU A 558 -0.44 -5.69 7.74
N MET A 559 -1.03 -6.80 8.22
CA MET A 559 -0.36 -8.10 8.20
C MET A 559 -0.23 -8.70 6.79
N ILE A 560 -1.24 -8.51 5.94
CA ILE A 560 -1.24 -9.02 4.56
C ILE A 560 -0.64 -8.03 3.55
N LYS A 561 -0.14 -6.90 4.02
CA LYS A 561 0.50 -5.88 3.20
C LYS A 561 1.81 -6.43 2.64
N ASP A 562 1.90 -6.43 1.33
CA ASP A 562 3.13 -6.81 0.63
C ASP A 562 4.13 -5.65 0.68
N ASP A 563 4.77 -5.51 1.83
CA ASP A 563 5.95 -4.66 2.05
C ASP A 563 7.21 -5.54 2.00
N SER A 564 7.27 -6.53 1.10
CA SER A 564 8.23 -7.65 1.14
C SER A 564 9.71 -7.28 1.15
N GLY A 565 10.06 -5.98 1.12
CA GLY A 565 11.41 -5.47 1.21
C GLY A 565 12.26 -6.02 0.07
N ARG A 566 11.62 -6.20 -1.09
CA ARG A 566 12.13 -6.99 -2.19
C ARG A 566 11.77 -6.38 -3.52
N ILE A 567 12.67 -6.55 -4.47
CA ILE A 567 12.45 -6.23 -5.87
C ILE A 567 11.38 -7.19 -6.40
N THR A 568 10.28 -6.65 -6.93
CA THR A 568 9.21 -7.46 -7.52
C THR A 568 9.30 -7.50 -9.05
N LEU A 569 8.63 -8.50 -9.65
CA LEU A 569 8.46 -8.57 -11.10
C LEU A 569 7.83 -7.28 -11.65
N GLU A 570 6.84 -6.72 -10.96
CA GLU A 570 6.17 -5.48 -11.39
C GLU A 570 7.13 -4.30 -11.44
N MET A 571 8.04 -4.18 -10.45
CA MET A 571 9.08 -3.16 -10.46
C MET A 571 9.99 -3.31 -11.69
N LEU A 572 10.47 -4.52 -11.96
CA LEU A 572 11.32 -4.76 -13.13
C LEU A 572 10.57 -4.58 -14.46
N ARG A 573 9.27 -4.90 -14.50
CA ARG A 573 8.43 -4.68 -15.69
C ARG A 573 8.21 -3.20 -15.98
N LYS A 574 8.28 -2.30 -14.99
CA LYS A 574 8.29 -0.85 -15.22
C LYS A 574 9.60 -0.35 -15.83
N ILE A 575 10.72 -1.06 -15.61
CA ILE A 575 12.02 -0.77 -16.24
C ILE A 575 12.03 -1.32 -17.68
N TRP A 576 11.72 -2.61 -17.85
CA TRP A 576 11.64 -3.28 -19.15
C TRP A 576 10.19 -3.52 -19.56
N THR A 577 9.58 -2.51 -20.16
CA THR A 577 8.12 -2.45 -20.37
C THR A 577 7.58 -3.38 -21.46
N ASN A 578 8.42 -3.85 -22.39
CA ASN A 578 7.96 -4.71 -23.48
C ASN A 578 8.14 -6.20 -23.15
N SER A 579 7.01 -6.90 -22.94
CA SER A 579 6.98 -8.35 -22.66
C SER A 579 7.44 -9.23 -23.82
N SER A 580 7.45 -8.70 -25.05
CA SER A 580 7.97 -9.42 -26.23
C SER A 580 9.51 -9.44 -26.27
N HIS A 581 10.17 -8.53 -25.56
CA HIS A 581 11.64 -8.48 -25.50
C HIS A 581 12.19 -9.31 -24.33
N VAL A 582 11.50 -9.30 -23.19
CA VAL A 582 11.86 -10.11 -22.03
C VAL A 582 10.61 -10.63 -21.34
N SER A 583 10.54 -11.94 -21.12
CA SER A 583 9.38 -12.59 -20.49
C SER A 583 9.29 -12.29 -19.00
N ASN A 584 8.10 -12.43 -18.41
CA ASN A 584 7.92 -12.32 -16.96
C ASN A 584 8.73 -13.38 -16.22
N GLY A 585 8.87 -14.59 -16.77
CA GLY A 585 9.69 -15.65 -16.17
C GLY A 585 11.17 -15.28 -16.04
N ILE A 586 11.74 -14.61 -17.05
CA ILE A 586 13.13 -14.13 -16.97
C ILE A 586 13.27 -13.01 -15.95
N LEU A 587 12.38 -12.01 -15.97
CA LEU A 587 12.43 -10.93 -14.98
C LEU A 587 12.22 -11.45 -13.55
N GLN A 588 11.39 -12.48 -13.36
CA GLN A 588 11.23 -13.13 -12.06
C GLN A 588 12.52 -13.80 -11.59
N GLN A 589 13.26 -14.47 -12.48
CA GLN A 589 14.59 -15.02 -12.15
C GLN A 589 15.57 -13.91 -11.75
N VAL A 590 15.55 -12.77 -12.46
CA VAL A 590 16.37 -11.59 -12.11
C VAL A 590 16.01 -11.05 -10.72
N ALA A 591 14.71 -10.87 -10.45
CA ALA A 591 14.24 -10.39 -9.15
C ALA A 591 14.64 -11.34 -8.03
N ASN A 592 14.45 -12.66 -8.20
CA ASN A 592 14.82 -13.67 -7.23
C ASN A 592 16.32 -13.62 -6.90
N GLU A 593 17.18 -13.68 -7.92
CA GLU A 593 18.62 -13.69 -7.70
C GLU A 593 19.13 -12.37 -7.11
N LEU A 594 18.57 -11.21 -7.50
CA LEU A 594 18.94 -9.95 -6.86
C LEU A 594 18.53 -9.90 -5.38
N ASN A 595 17.30 -10.31 -5.07
CA ASN A 595 16.78 -10.32 -3.69
C ASN A 595 17.61 -11.21 -2.75
N GLU A 596 18.15 -12.32 -3.25
CA GLU A 596 19.04 -13.20 -2.47
C GLU A 596 20.40 -12.57 -2.15
N ASN A 597 20.79 -11.50 -2.86
CA ASN A 597 22.14 -10.93 -2.83
C ASN A 597 22.20 -9.42 -2.50
N LEU A 598 21.07 -8.79 -2.12
CA LEU A 598 21.04 -7.34 -1.84
C LEU A 598 22.06 -6.93 -0.77
N GLU A 599 22.04 -7.57 0.39
CA GLU A 599 23.00 -7.30 1.47
C GLU A 599 24.41 -7.80 1.12
N ARG A 600 24.50 -9.02 0.59
CA ARG A 600 25.77 -9.69 0.27
C ARG A 600 26.65 -8.91 -0.72
N CYS A 601 26.04 -8.19 -1.65
CA CYS A 601 26.72 -7.42 -2.68
C CYS A 601 26.51 -5.91 -2.54
N HIS A 602 26.15 -5.41 -1.35
CA HIS A 602 26.01 -3.99 -1.05
C HIS A 602 25.08 -3.25 -2.03
N LEU A 603 23.86 -3.76 -2.20
CA LEU A 603 22.73 -3.16 -2.92
C LEU A 603 21.56 -2.82 -1.99
N ASP A 604 21.81 -2.80 -0.69
CA ASP A 604 20.91 -2.65 0.45
C ASP A 604 20.50 -1.19 0.77
N THR A 605 20.60 -0.28 -0.19
CA THR A 605 20.04 1.07 -0.09
C THR A 605 19.42 1.50 -1.41
N ASP A 606 18.42 2.39 -1.36
CA ASP A 606 17.76 2.91 -2.56
C ASP A 606 18.77 3.47 -3.56
N ALA A 607 19.73 4.27 -3.08
CA ALA A 607 20.72 4.91 -3.94
C ALA A 607 21.58 3.90 -4.69
N ARG A 608 22.07 2.87 -3.99
CA ARG A 608 22.86 1.77 -4.57
C ARG A 608 22.04 1.03 -5.62
N LEU A 609 20.82 0.65 -5.28
CA LEU A 609 19.95 -0.12 -6.16
C LEU A 609 19.55 0.64 -7.43
N TYR A 610 19.15 1.91 -7.30
CA TYR A 610 18.81 2.75 -8.46
C TYR A 610 19.99 2.97 -9.39
N HIS A 611 21.19 3.25 -8.86
CA HIS A 611 22.41 3.37 -9.67
C HIS A 611 22.75 2.05 -10.38
N PHE A 612 22.65 0.93 -9.68
CA PHE A 612 22.87 -0.39 -10.27
C PHE A 612 21.91 -0.63 -11.45
N MET A 613 20.60 -0.45 -11.24
CA MET A 613 19.57 -0.68 -12.26
C MET A 613 19.70 0.27 -13.46
N ALA A 614 19.99 1.55 -13.24
CA ALA A 614 20.20 2.52 -14.32
C ALA A 614 21.35 2.10 -15.24
N GLN A 615 22.43 1.59 -14.66
CA GLN A 615 23.58 1.13 -15.42
C GLN A 615 23.27 -0.19 -16.16
N ILE A 616 22.56 -1.14 -15.54
CA ILE A 616 22.13 -2.39 -16.19
C ILE A 616 21.21 -2.10 -17.37
N PHE A 617 20.25 -1.18 -17.20
CA PHE A 617 19.35 -0.79 -18.26
C PHE A 617 20.09 -0.17 -19.45
N GLN A 618 21.13 0.62 -19.20
CA GLN A 618 21.96 1.16 -20.28
C GLN A 618 22.71 0.07 -21.06
N GLU A 619 23.25 -0.94 -20.38
CA GLU A 619 24.00 -2.02 -21.04
C GLU A 619 23.09 -2.97 -21.83
N THR A 620 21.92 -3.28 -21.28
CA THR A 620 20.98 -4.24 -21.87
C THR A 620 20.01 -3.60 -22.86
N GLY A 621 19.76 -2.30 -22.70
CA GLY A 621 18.75 -1.54 -23.42
C GLY A 621 17.31 -2.00 -23.13
N ALA A 622 16.36 -1.33 -23.76
CA ALA A 622 14.93 -1.69 -23.69
C ALA A 622 14.60 -3.07 -24.29
N ASN A 623 15.55 -3.67 -25.00
CA ASN A 623 15.43 -5.01 -25.59
C ASN A 623 15.96 -6.12 -24.68
N PHE A 624 16.51 -5.79 -23.50
CA PHE A 624 17.08 -6.76 -22.56
C PHE A 624 18.17 -7.65 -23.20
N SER A 625 19.07 -7.08 -24.01
CA SER A 625 20.11 -7.85 -24.69
C SER A 625 21.29 -8.13 -23.77
N ILE A 626 21.56 -9.41 -23.48
CA ILE A 626 22.64 -9.85 -22.59
C ILE A 626 23.83 -10.46 -23.32
N SER A 627 23.88 -10.33 -24.65
CA SER A 627 25.02 -10.76 -25.45
C SER A 627 25.29 -9.75 -26.54
N GLU A 628 26.56 -9.48 -26.80
CA GLU A 628 26.97 -8.57 -27.85
C GLU A 628 26.64 -9.14 -29.24
N ASN A 629 26.04 -8.32 -30.11
CA ASN A 629 25.81 -8.66 -31.50
C ASN A 629 26.92 -8.06 -32.38
N LEU A 630 27.84 -8.91 -32.84
CA LEU A 630 28.99 -8.51 -33.66
C LEU A 630 28.68 -8.47 -35.16
N ASN A 631 27.41 -8.47 -35.57
CA ASN A 631 27.00 -8.46 -36.98
C ASN A 631 27.08 -7.04 -37.59
N TYR A 632 28.31 -6.52 -37.65
CA TYR A 632 28.62 -5.21 -38.23
C TYR A 632 28.91 -5.30 -39.72
N SER A 633 28.57 -4.26 -40.48
CA SER A 633 28.98 -4.15 -41.88
C SER A 633 30.48 -3.86 -41.99
N ASP A 634 31.05 -4.20 -43.13
CA ASP A 634 32.39 -3.82 -43.53
C ASP A 634 32.66 -2.31 -43.38
N THR A 635 31.65 -1.48 -43.67
CA THR A 635 31.73 -0.02 -43.53
C THR A 635 31.70 0.48 -42.09
N ALA A 636 31.07 -0.25 -41.16
CA ALA A 636 30.93 0.16 -39.77
C ALA A 636 32.15 -0.19 -38.91
N LEU A 637 32.75 -1.36 -39.16
CA LEU A 637 33.85 -1.92 -38.37
C LEU A 637 35.03 -0.95 -38.11
N PRO A 638 35.53 -0.17 -39.10
CA PRO A 638 36.65 0.77 -38.88
C PRO A 638 36.35 1.90 -37.90
N SER A 639 35.07 2.26 -37.76
CA SER A 639 34.64 3.31 -36.82
C SER A 639 34.63 2.77 -35.39
N LEU A 640 34.18 1.52 -35.21
CA LEU A 640 33.94 0.86 -33.93
C LEU A 640 35.21 0.28 -33.30
N PHE A 641 36.09 -0.35 -34.09
CA PHE A 641 37.22 -1.11 -33.57
C PHE A 641 38.56 -0.58 -34.12
N SER A 642 39.48 -0.29 -33.20
CA SER A 642 40.81 0.24 -33.53
C SER A 642 41.66 -0.72 -34.39
N TYR A 643 41.37 -2.02 -34.34
CA TYR A 643 41.97 -3.00 -35.24
C TYR A 643 41.53 -2.73 -36.69
N TYR A 644 40.23 -2.75 -36.97
CA TYR A 644 39.69 -2.54 -38.32
C TYR A 644 39.95 -1.14 -38.86
N ARG A 645 40.13 -0.14 -37.98
CA ARG A 645 40.59 1.20 -38.39
C ARG A 645 41.99 1.17 -39.04
N ARG A 646 42.84 0.25 -38.61
CA ARG A 646 44.21 0.07 -39.14
C ARG A 646 44.30 -1.02 -40.22
N HIS A 647 43.25 -1.83 -40.38
CA HIS A 647 43.19 -2.98 -41.29
C HIS A 647 41.86 -2.96 -42.07
N ALA A 648 41.60 -1.87 -42.80
CA ALA A 648 40.30 -1.63 -43.45
C ALA A 648 39.95 -2.69 -44.52
N ASN A 649 40.94 -3.29 -45.17
CA ASN A 649 40.75 -4.39 -46.11
C ASN A 649 40.17 -5.65 -45.43
N GLU A 650 40.53 -5.89 -44.16
CA GLU A 650 39.99 -7.03 -43.40
C GLU A 650 38.55 -6.78 -42.95
N ALA A 651 38.11 -5.52 -42.87
CA ALA A 651 36.71 -5.19 -42.59
C ALA A 651 35.77 -5.70 -43.70
N ILE A 652 36.21 -5.69 -44.95
CA ILE A 652 35.45 -6.23 -46.10
C ILE A 652 35.31 -7.76 -45.99
N ILE A 653 36.34 -8.43 -45.50
CA ILE A 653 36.38 -9.89 -45.37
C ILE A 653 35.48 -10.35 -44.22
N ASP A 654 35.59 -9.68 -43.07
CA ASP A 654 34.92 -10.14 -41.85
C ASP A 654 33.55 -9.50 -41.64
N GLY A 655 33.32 -8.30 -42.17
CA GLY A 655 32.06 -7.57 -42.03
C GLY A 655 30.95 -8.08 -42.95
N ARG A 656 29.70 -7.78 -42.59
CA ARG A 656 28.55 -8.09 -43.44
C ARG A 656 28.59 -7.25 -44.72
N THR A 657 28.51 -7.91 -45.87
CA THR A 657 28.37 -7.27 -47.18
C THR A 657 27.08 -7.72 -47.87
N SER A 658 26.82 -7.25 -49.09
CA SER A 658 25.73 -7.76 -49.92
C SER A 658 25.94 -9.20 -50.40
N THR A 659 27.17 -9.72 -50.29
CA THR A 659 27.58 -11.01 -50.87
C THR A 659 27.84 -12.10 -49.83
N HIS A 660 28.07 -11.73 -48.56
CA HIS A 660 28.23 -12.70 -47.47
C HIS A 660 27.85 -12.08 -46.11
N PRO A 661 27.45 -12.92 -45.12
CA PRO A 661 27.23 -12.47 -43.75
C PRO A 661 28.55 -12.13 -43.04
N ALA A 662 28.46 -11.40 -41.92
CA ALA A 662 29.61 -11.12 -41.06
C ALA A 662 30.17 -12.42 -40.43
N ILE A 663 31.50 -12.51 -40.35
CA ILE A 663 32.23 -13.58 -39.67
C ILE A 663 32.49 -13.14 -38.22
N LEU A 664 31.48 -13.37 -37.36
CA LEU A 664 31.43 -12.82 -36.00
C LEU A 664 32.65 -13.20 -35.13
N GLU A 665 33.14 -14.44 -35.26
CA GLU A 665 34.30 -14.94 -34.52
C GLU A 665 35.58 -14.20 -34.91
N ASN A 666 35.79 -13.92 -36.21
CA ASN A 666 36.93 -13.13 -36.67
C ASN A 666 36.85 -11.70 -36.12
N ILE A 667 35.66 -11.08 -36.20
CA ILE A 667 35.42 -9.74 -35.66
C ILE A 667 35.80 -9.68 -34.18
N ALA A 668 35.31 -10.60 -33.37
CA ALA A 668 35.61 -10.63 -31.94
C ALA A 668 37.09 -10.85 -31.65
N ASN A 669 37.71 -11.84 -32.31
CA ASN A 669 39.11 -12.17 -32.12
C ASN A 669 40.04 -11.02 -32.49
N LYS A 670 39.70 -10.26 -33.54
CA LYS A 670 40.47 -9.10 -33.98
C LYS A 670 40.19 -7.84 -33.16
N ALA A 671 38.95 -7.64 -32.71
CA ALA A 671 38.56 -6.50 -31.87
C ALA A 671 39.11 -6.61 -30.43
N TYR A 672 39.13 -7.82 -29.88
CA TYR A 672 39.42 -8.08 -28.47
C TYR A 672 40.70 -8.89 -28.20
N GLY A 673 41.35 -9.43 -29.23
CA GLY A 673 42.62 -10.14 -29.11
C GLY A 673 43.75 -9.25 -28.56
N GLY A 674 44.58 -9.81 -27.68
CA GLY A 674 45.69 -9.11 -27.01
C GLY A 674 45.25 -8.10 -25.95
N ARG A 675 43.96 -8.08 -25.58
CA ARG A 675 43.40 -7.16 -24.57
C ARG A 675 42.83 -7.95 -23.40
N ASN A 676 42.93 -7.38 -22.19
CA ASN A 676 42.31 -7.91 -20.97
C ASN A 676 42.49 -9.44 -20.73
N GLY A 677 43.70 -9.95 -21.01
CA GLY A 677 44.05 -11.37 -20.82
C GLY A 677 43.77 -12.28 -22.03
N ASN A 678 43.20 -11.77 -23.12
CA ASN A 678 42.91 -12.53 -24.35
C ASN A 678 44.19 -12.81 -25.17
N ASN A 679 45.04 -13.70 -24.67
CA ASN A 679 46.36 -13.97 -25.25
C ASN A 679 46.41 -15.27 -26.06
N MET A 680 45.34 -16.08 -26.06
CA MET A 680 45.25 -17.32 -26.82
C MET A 680 44.35 -17.17 -28.07
N PRO A 681 44.58 -17.96 -29.12
CA PRO A 681 43.69 -18.01 -30.28
C PRO A 681 42.23 -18.32 -29.88
N GLY A 682 41.30 -17.49 -30.35
CA GLY A 682 39.87 -17.63 -30.06
C GLY A 682 39.41 -16.93 -28.78
N ASP A 683 40.31 -16.38 -27.95
CA ASP A 683 39.94 -15.73 -26.68
C ASP A 683 39.02 -14.52 -26.90
N GLY A 684 39.23 -13.75 -27.98
CA GLY A 684 38.39 -12.58 -28.25
C GLY A 684 36.92 -12.95 -28.50
N TRP A 685 36.66 -14.08 -29.16
CA TRP A 685 35.31 -14.62 -29.32
C TRP A 685 34.78 -15.27 -28.05
N ARG A 686 35.59 -16.10 -27.36
CA ARG A 686 35.18 -16.82 -26.15
C ARG A 686 34.80 -15.88 -25.01
N TYR A 687 35.52 -14.76 -24.86
CA TYR A 687 35.34 -13.78 -23.79
C TYR A 687 34.86 -12.42 -24.31
N ARG A 688 34.03 -12.42 -25.36
CA ARG A 688 33.29 -11.22 -25.82
C ARG A 688 32.27 -10.77 -24.76
N GLY A 689 31.69 -9.57 -24.92
CA GLY A 689 30.73 -9.02 -23.96
C GLY A 689 29.50 -9.92 -23.76
N GLN A 690 29.28 -10.35 -22.52
CA GLN A 690 28.11 -11.16 -22.11
C GLN A 690 27.55 -10.74 -20.74
N GLY A 691 26.28 -11.07 -20.49
CA GLY A 691 25.56 -10.80 -19.25
C GLY A 691 24.99 -9.39 -19.16
N LEU A 692 24.41 -9.07 -18.01
CA LEU A 692 23.72 -7.79 -17.77
C LEU A 692 24.65 -6.56 -17.74
N LYS A 693 25.96 -6.79 -17.55
CA LYS A 693 27.01 -5.75 -17.54
C LYS A 693 28.04 -5.89 -18.65
N GLN A 694 27.81 -6.76 -19.63
CA GLN A 694 28.74 -7.00 -20.75
C GLN A 694 30.17 -7.35 -20.27
N LEU A 695 30.29 -8.34 -19.39
CA LEU A 695 31.58 -8.85 -18.89
C LEU A 695 32.44 -9.27 -20.09
N THR A 696 33.64 -8.67 -20.22
CA THR A 696 34.49 -8.83 -21.43
C THR A 696 35.94 -9.10 -21.05
N GLY A 697 36.57 -10.07 -21.71
CA GLY A 697 37.99 -10.40 -21.61
C GLY A 697 38.32 -11.47 -20.55
N ARG A 698 39.26 -12.35 -20.88
CA ARG A 698 39.60 -13.54 -20.08
C ARG A 698 39.92 -13.24 -18.62
N ASN A 699 40.66 -12.15 -18.33
CA ASN A 699 40.99 -11.78 -16.96
C ASN A 699 39.75 -11.48 -16.12
N ASN A 700 38.71 -10.86 -16.70
CA ASN A 700 37.47 -10.57 -16.01
C ASN A 700 36.67 -11.84 -15.73
N TYR A 701 36.62 -12.80 -16.65
CA TYR A 701 35.98 -14.09 -16.42
C TYR A 701 36.69 -14.92 -15.34
N LYS A 702 38.03 -14.85 -15.32
CA LYS A 702 38.84 -15.45 -14.26
C LYS A 702 38.57 -14.79 -12.90
N GLY A 703 38.51 -13.45 -12.86
CA GLY A 703 38.15 -12.68 -11.66
C GLY A 703 36.76 -13.05 -11.16
N PHE A 704 35.77 -13.07 -12.06
CA PHE A 704 34.41 -13.48 -11.75
C PHE A 704 34.33 -14.91 -11.21
N THR A 705 35.10 -15.84 -11.78
CA THR A 705 35.19 -17.22 -11.29
C THR A 705 35.72 -17.28 -9.87
N MET A 706 36.82 -16.57 -9.59
CA MET A 706 37.43 -16.56 -8.26
C MET A 706 36.53 -15.89 -7.22
N TYR A 707 35.87 -14.80 -7.58
CA TYR A 707 34.91 -14.12 -6.71
C TYR A 707 33.71 -15.01 -6.44
N SER A 708 33.13 -15.61 -7.48
CA SER A 708 31.92 -16.43 -7.34
C SER A 708 32.14 -17.66 -6.49
N LYS A 709 33.27 -18.37 -6.65
CA LYS A 709 33.63 -19.52 -5.80
C LYS A 709 33.72 -19.16 -4.31
N LYS A 710 33.97 -17.90 -3.96
CA LYS A 710 33.93 -17.41 -2.58
C LYS A 710 32.52 -17.04 -2.11
N MET A 711 31.74 -16.41 -2.99
CA MET A 711 30.44 -15.82 -2.64
C MET A 711 29.27 -16.80 -2.73
N TRP A 712 29.36 -17.79 -3.61
CA TRP A 712 28.29 -18.74 -3.89
C TRP A 712 28.85 -20.17 -4.00
N PRO A 713 28.47 -21.07 -3.07
CA PRO A 713 28.98 -22.45 -3.04
C PRO A 713 28.67 -23.28 -4.31
N ASP A 714 27.64 -22.90 -5.06
CA ASP A 714 27.17 -23.56 -6.28
C ASP A 714 27.80 -22.99 -7.57
N SER A 715 28.89 -22.23 -7.46
CA SER A 715 29.54 -21.59 -8.61
C SER A 715 30.33 -22.55 -9.50
N ASP A 716 30.19 -22.37 -10.83
CA ASP A 716 30.99 -23.05 -11.85
C ASP A 716 32.33 -22.31 -12.11
N ASP A 717 33.12 -22.82 -13.04
CA ASP A 717 34.29 -22.16 -13.61
C ASP A 717 33.94 -21.38 -14.88
N TYR A 718 33.68 -20.08 -14.73
CA TYR A 718 33.26 -19.23 -15.86
C TYR A 718 34.42 -18.87 -16.80
N GLU A 719 35.68 -19.07 -16.41
CA GLU A 719 36.81 -18.98 -17.36
C GLU A 719 36.77 -20.15 -18.35
N LEU A 720 36.44 -21.35 -17.87
CA LEU A 720 36.27 -22.54 -18.71
C LEU A 720 34.93 -22.56 -19.45
N ASN A 721 33.87 -22.06 -18.81
CA ASN A 721 32.49 -22.09 -19.31
C ASN A 721 31.90 -20.67 -19.49
N PRO A 722 32.51 -19.77 -20.30
CA PRO A 722 32.09 -18.37 -20.41
C PRO A 722 30.66 -18.21 -20.95
N GLY A 723 30.18 -19.17 -21.75
CA GLY A 723 28.82 -19.17 -22.31
C GLY A 723 27.70 -19.09 -21.27
N LEU A 724 27.93 -19.60 -20.05
CA LEU A 724 26.97 -19.58 -18.94
C LEU A 724 26.52 -18.16 -18.59
N VAL A 725 27.40 -17.16 -18.73
CA VAL A 725 27.08 -15.75 -18.46
C VAL A 725 25.96 -15.21 -19.36
N SER A 726 25.73 -15.82 -20.53
CA SER A 726 24.65 -15.46 -21.45
C SER A 726 23.50 -16.48 -21.54
N SER A 727 23.71 -17.72 -21.09
CA SER A 727 22.70 -18.79 -21.19
C SER A 727 21.97 -19.08 -19.88
N ASP A 728 22.53 -18.65 -18.74
CA ASP A 728 21.93 -18.80 -17.42
C ASP A 728 21.72 -17.41 -16.78
N MET A 729 20.47 -17.06 -16.51
CA MET A 729 20.11 -15.74 -15.99
C MET A 729 20.64 -15.51 -14.57
N LYS A 730 20.72 -16.57 -13.75
CA LYS A 730 21.31 -16.49 -12.41
C LYS A 730 22.78 -16.12 -12.50
N VAL A 731 23.52 -16.73 -13.42
CA VAL A 731 24.92 -16.39 -13.68
C VAL A 731 25.06 -14.98 -14.28
N ALA A 732 24.16 -14.58 -15.18
CA ALA A 732 24.15 -13.24 -15.74
C ALA A 732 23.97 -12.15 -14.67
N VAL A 733 23.07 -12.34 -13.71
CA VAL A 733 22.87 -11.45 -12.55
C VAL A 733 24.11 -11.43 -11.66
N ARG A 734 24.63 -12.60 -11.29
CA ARG A 734 25.83 -12.71 -10.46
C ARG A 734 27.06 -12.04 -11.08
N SER A 735 27.20 -12.08 -12.39
CA SER A 735 28.29 -11.39 -13.10
C SER A 735 28.22 -9.86 -12.94
N ALA A 736 27.01 -9.31 -12.92
CA ALA A 736 26.78 -7.88 -12.70
C ALA A 736 27.01 -7.50 -11.23
N LEU A 737 26.57 -8.33 -10.29
CA LEU A 737 26.81 -8.17 -8.86
C LEU A 737 28.31 -8.20 -8.54
N TYR A 738 29.04 -9.17 -9.11
CA TYR A 738 30.49 -9.23 -9.04
C TYR A 738 31.13 -7.92 -9.48
N PHE A 739 30.79 -7.42 -10.67
CA PHE A 739 31.39 -6.19 -11.17
C PHE A 739 31.09 -4.99 -10.25
N TRP A 740 29.87 -4.91 -9.72
CA TRP A 740 29.45 -3.85 -8.80
C TRP A 740 30.26 -3.86 -7.50
N ASP A 741 30.37 -5.03 -6.88
CA ASP A 741 30.98 -5.21 -5.57
C ASP A 741 32.52 -5.14 -5.63
N ASP A 742 33.14 -5.83 -6.59
CA ASP A 742 34.61 -5.87 -6.76
C ASP A 742 35.20 -4.48 -7.08
N ASN A 743 34.43 -3.64 -7.80
CA ASN A 743 34.81 -2.25 -8.08
C ASN A 743 34.32 -1.26 -7.02
N LYS A 744 33.69 -1.72 -5.93
CA LYS A 744 33.17 -0.91 -4.82
C LYS A 744 32.29 0.25 -5.27
N LEU A 745 31.43 -0.01 -6.26
CA LEU A 745 30.56 1.04 -6.81
C LEU A 745 29.53 1.56 -5.79
N TYR A 746 29.18 0.73 -4.79
CA TYR A 746 28.32 1.10 -3.68
C TYR A 746 28.85 2.31 -2.89
N VAL A 747 30.17 2.44 -2.69
CA VAL A 747 30.78 3.58 -1.99
C VAL A 747 30.48 4.90 -2.71
N LYS A 748 30.50 4.89 -4.05
CA LYS A 748 30.17 6.07 -4.84
C LYS A 748 28.68 6.37 -4.78
N ALA A 749 27.86 5.33 -4.87
CA ALA A 749 26.40 5.47 -4.84
C ALA A 749 25.88 6.05 -3.52
N ASP A 750 26.59 5.84 -2.41
CA ASP A 750 26.26 6.42 -1.10
C ASP A 750 26.29 7.95 -1.08
N GLU A 751 26.95 8.60 -2.04
CA GLU A 751 26.93 10.06 -2.21
C GLU A 751 25.63 10.58 -2.86
N GLY A 752 24.67 9.69 -3.16
CA GLY A 752 23.31 10.02 -3.60
C GLY A 752 23.10 10.03 -5.12
N TYR A 753 22.08 10.76 -5.57
CA TYR A 753 21.57 10.68 -6.96
C TYR A 753 22.12 11.77 -7.89
N SER A 754 23.19 12.45 -7.53
CA SER A 754 23.68 13.57 -8.32
C SER A 754 24.27 13.11 -9.66
N LYS A 755 24.34 14.04 -10.61
CA LYS A 755 24.96 13.82 -11.92
C LYS A 755 26.42 13.41 -11.77
N ASP A 756 27.16 14.08 -10.88
CA ASP A 756 28.57 13.80 -10.63
C ASP A 756 28.79 12.39 -10.10
N VAL A 757 27.91 11.92 -9.21
CA VAL A 757 27.96 10.54 -8.68
C VAL A 757 27.68 9.52 -9.80
N SER A 758 26.64 9.75 -10.60
CA SER A 758 26.32 8.89 -11.75
C SER A 758 27.48 8.83 -12.76
N TYR A 759 28.16 9.96 -12.98
CA TYR A 759 29.31 10.06 -13.87
C TYR A 759 30.53 9.33 -13.28
N ALA A 760 30.78 9.46 -11.98
CA ALA A 760 31.86 8.75 -11.30
C ALA A 760 31.69 7.23 -11.37
N ILE A 761 30.45 6.73 -11.25
CA ILE A 761 30.13 5.30 -11.44
C ILE A 761 30.31 4.90 -12.90
N THR A 762 29.79 5.69 -13.83
CA THR A 762 29.92 5.44 -15.29
C THR A 762 31.39 5.38 -15.71
N ALA A 763 32.26 6.21 -15.13
CA ALA A 763 33.69 6.20 -15.44
C ALA A 763 34.40 4.89 -15.05
N VAL A 764 33.87 4.16 -14.07
CA VAL A 764 34.36 2.82 -13.71
C VAL A 764 33.76 1.76 -14.63
N VAL A 765 32.46 1.86 -14.93
CA VAL A 765 31.75 0.93 -15.83
C VAL A 765 32.34 0.97 -17.25
N ASN A 766 32.43 2.18 -17.84
CA ASN A 766 33.00 2.38 -19.16
C ASN A 766 33.48 3.83 -19.33
N LYS A 767 34.74 4.08 -19.01
CA LYS A 767 35.37 5.42 -19.05
C LYS A 767 35.27 6.16 -20.38
N HIS A 768 35.23 5.44 -21.50
CA HIS A 768 35.31 6.02 -22.85
C HIS A 768 33.96 6.03 -23.58
N THR A 769 32.86 5.78 -22.87
CA THR A 769 31.50 5.87 -23.44
C THR A 769 31.06 7.31 -23.64
N ASP A 770 30.15 7.55 -24.58
CA ASP A 770 29.39 8.79 -24.73
C ASP A 770 28.06 8.76 -23.93
N SER A 771 27.71 7.60 -23.38
CA SER A 771 26.42 7.34 -22.72
C SER A 771 26.29 7.87 -21.27
N TYR A 772 27.14 8.82 -20.85
CA TYR A 772 27.12 9.38 -19.49
C TYR A 772 25.78 10.04 -19.15
N GLU A 773 25.29 10.90 -20.05
CA GLU A 773 24.02 11.60 -19.86
C GLU A 773 22.83 10.64 -19.88
N ALA A 774 22.87 9.62 -20.74
CA ALA A 774 21.81 8.62 -20.86
C ALA A 774 21.66 7.82 -19.55
N ARG A 775 22.77 7.36 -18.96
CA ARG A 775 22.77 6.67 -17.65
C ARG A 775 22.20 7.53 -16.54
N PHE A 776 22.56 8.82 -16.49
CA PHE A 776 21.99 9.75 -15.52
C PHE A 776 20.50 10.02 -15.78
N SER A 777 20.07 10.08 -17.04
CA SER A 777 18.66 10.22 -17.41
C SER A 777 17.84 9.00 -16.98
N HIS A 778 18.37 7.78 -17.13
CA HIS A 778 17.73 6.56 -16.63
C HIS A 778 17.61 6.57 -15.12
N LEU A 779 18.67 6.95 -14.40
CA LEU A 779 18.65 7.10 -12.95
C LEU A 779 17.54 8.04 -12.49
N THR A 780 17.51 9.25 -13.04
CA THR A 780 16.51 10.27 -12.67
C THR A 780 15.09 9.85 -13.03
N GLN A 781 14.90 9.17 -14.17
CA GLN A 781 13.62 8.60 -14.55
C GLN A 781 13.15 7.54 -13.54
N PHE A 782 14.03 6.63 -13.12
CA PHE A 782 13.66 5.56 -12.20
C PHE A 782 13.35 6.09 -10.80
N VAL A 783 14.16 7.04 -10.30
CA VAL A 783 13.94 7.68 -9.00
C VAL A 783 12.68 8.52 -8.99
N SER A 784 12.45 9.36 -10.00
CA SER A 784 11.22 10.19 -10.07
C SER A 784 9.96 9.36 -10.28
N GLY A 785 10.07 8.22 -10.95
CA GLY A 785 9.00 7.25 -11.12
C GLY A 785 8.75 6.38 -9.89
N GLN A 786 9.58 6.50 -8.83
CA GLN A 786 9.50 5.69 -7.61
C GLN A 786 9.42 4.18 -7.93
N ILE A 787 10.18 3.75 -8.94
CA ILE A 787 10.00 2.42 -9.54
C ILE A 787 10.38 1.31 -8.55
N LEU A 788 11.36 1.56 -7.69
CA LEU A 788 11.94 0.61 -6.74
C LEU A 788 11.66 1.02 -5.27
N ASP A 789 10.76 1.99 -5.04
CA ASP A 789 10.40 2.39 -3.69
C ASP A 789 9.68 1.23 -2.97
N GLY A 790 10.00 1.03 -1.69
CA GLY A 790 9.45 -0.06 -0.86
C GLY A 790 10.24 -1.38 -0.93
N VAL A 791 11.39 -1.40 -1.63
CA VAL A 791 12.38 -2.48 -1.49
C VAL A 791 13.11 -2.39 -0.13
N PHE A 792 13.29 -1.20 0.42
CA PHE A 792 13.93 -0.97 1.72
C PHE A 792 13.06 -0.16 2.67
#